data_AF-A0A957SGR1-F1
#
_entry.id   AF-A0A957SGR1-F1
#
_cell.length_a   1.000
_cell.length_b   1.000
_cell.length_c   1.000
_cell.angle_alpha   90.00
_cell.angle_beta   90.00
_cell.angle_gamma   90.00
#
_symmetry.space_group_name_H-M   'P 1'
#
loop_
_entity.id
_entity.type
_entity.pdbx_description
1 polymer ?
#
loop_
_entity_poly.entity_id
_entity_poly.type
_entity_poly.pdbx_seq_one_letter_code
_entity_poly.pdbx_strand_id
1 'polypeptide(L)'
;RLALPNRPELAAVSALFAALIPQFLFLSASFSNDNLIIAASAATLYWLARLLVQSRTRTIRASEWLVLGCLLGMAALSKLHGLGLFGLAALCGLWITWRRRDWLLPLRALAPVAVPALIIAGWWYWRNYTLYGDWLGIQHLLEINGQRAKSLNWSGLWGELRGLRYSFWGLFGWFNIPLPTWVYAVFDGMVVLGIVGQVSQLAPMLNKVRDGSLDNHWASWETRSTYSGVVLGLLAAWIVLSLGLLAYWIMQATGSQGRLLFPALSALVILLVWGLDGWLQMLMRWRRLRWQWRRLPQIYWSILAAFMVGCSLYVLLFLVPAAYDVPKPVARVSDSAQPVDVTYGDAARGQDLLRLLALAVGHGHYGPGDAVPVTLYLTADAPVREDYQLFIQFLDAAGEPLANLTSHPGWGRNPTSLWMPGAIYADAYQVRIDKPIAPDAPLLARVYTGFITPNPTDEDDLRPMMARNAAGDEITPYLASVAIRPWRGPDLAALRGEAEKAGQLWLETQVQFGEAIVLKAFALSPQMARGAPTLPVTLVWAATGQPSADYTAYVHLLNADGEQVAGFDQPPLGQFPTSYWQAPDEIVSRFMLPLPPDLPPGRYAAWLGMYESASQGSVRLPVEAAAGMEVTNDELLMGHVVIK
;
A
#
# COMPACT_ATOMS: atom_id res chain seq x y z
N ARG A 1 -30.47 22.40 14.68
CA ARG A 1 -31.43 23.37 15.27
C ARG A 1 -30.89 23.99 16.56
N LEU A 2 -30.54 23.22 17.60
CA LEU A 2 -29.96 23.81 18.84
C LEU A 2 -28.64 24.56 18.61
N ALA A 3 -27.77 24.07 17.72
CA ALA A 3 -26.53 24.76 17.35
C ALA A 3 -26.77 25.98 16.42
N LEU A 4 -27.78 25.89 15.55
CA LEU A 4 -28.08 26.84 14.47
C LEU A 4 -29.57 27.28 14.56
N PRO A 5 -29.98 28.01 15.62
CA PRO A 5 -31.39 28.27 15.90
C PRO A 5 -32.07 29.14 14.84
N ASN A 6 -31.33 30.09 14.26
CA ASN A 6 -31.85 31.06 13.30
C ASN A 6 -31.70 30.62 11.83
N ARG A 7 -31.26 29.36 11.60
CA ARG A 7 -30.95 28.78 10.28
C ARG A 7 -31.41 27.33 10.19
N PRO A 8 -32.73 27.05 10.21
CA PRO A 8 -33.26 25.68 10.18
C PRO A 8 -32.85 24.89 8.92
N GLU A 9 -32.63 25.58 7.80
CA GLU A 9 -32.16 25.01 6.55
C GLU A 9 -30.80 24.33 6.70
N LEU A 10 -29.86 24.94 7.43
CA LEU A 10 -28.53 24.36 7.66
C LEU A 10 -28.58 23.11 8.54
N ALA A 11 -29.60 22.99 9.40
CA ALA A 11 -29.82 21.78 10.18
C ALA A 11 -30.26 20.60 9.29
N ALA A 12 -31.13 20.87 8.30
CA ALA A 12 -31.52 19.86 7.31
C ALA A 12 -30.34 19.48 6.42
N VAL A 13 -29.55 20.46 5.97
CA VAL A 13 -28.30 20.23 5.23
C VAL A 13 -27.33 19.36 6.04
N SER A 14 -27.13 19.64 7.33
CA SER A 14 -26.23 18.84 8.18
C SER A 14 -26.70 17.38 8.29
N ALA A 15 -28.00 17.15 8.46
CA ALA A 15 -28.56 15.80 8.52
C ALA A 15 -28.39 15.07 7.18
N LEU A 16 -28.70 15.75 6.07
CA LEU A 16 -28.52 15.21 4.72
C LEU A 16 -27.04 14.88 4.45
N PHE A 17 -26.14 15.77 4.83
CA PHE A 17 -24.71 15.60 4.61
C PHE A 17 -24.16 14.39 5.37
N ALA A 18 -24.53 14.22 6.65
CA ALA A 18 -24.16 13.04 7.42
C ALA A 18 -24.71 11.74 6.80
N ALA A 19 -25.98 11.78 6.36
CA ALA A 19 -26.66 10.61 5.79
C ALA A 19 -26.13 10.20 4.41
N LEU A 20 -25.45 11.09 3.68
CA LEU A 20 -24.96 10.84 2.32
C LEU A 20 -23.44 10.60 2.25
N ILE A 21 -22.73 10.53 3.38
CA ILE A 21 -21.32 10.12 3.34
C ILE A 21 -21.27 8.65 2.88
N PRO A 22 -20.59 8.32 1.76
CA PRO A 22 -20.61 6.97 1.21
C PRO A 22 -20.18 5.90 2.21
N GLN A 23 -19.11 6.16 2.98
CA GLN A 23 -18.67 5.26 4.04
C GLN A 23 -19.71 5.05 5.15
N PHE A 24 -20.42 6.12 5.54
CA PHE A 24 -21.46 6.03 6.58
C PHE A 24 -22.62 5.13 6.11
N LEU A 25 -23.07 5.29 4.87
CA LEU A 25 -24.09 4.41 4.28
C LEU A 25 -23.61 2.96 4.22
N PHE A 26 -22.38 2.73 3.75
CA PHE A 26 -21.80 1.40 3.65
C PHE A 26 -21.72 0.69 5.00
N LEU A 27 -21.21 1.35 6.04
CA LEU A 27 -21.17 0.78 7.40
C LEU A 27 -22.57 0.57 7.98
N SER A 28 -23.48 1.52 7.76
CA SER A 28 -24.86 1.43 8.27
C SER A 28 -25.66 0.30 7.64
N ALA A 29 -25.26 -0.18 6.45
CA ALA A 29 -25.86 -1.33 5.79
C ALA A 29 -25.42 -2.68 6.37
N SER A 30 -24.45 -2.69 7.30
CA SER A 30 -23.91 -3.90 7.93
C SER A 30 -24.33 -4.03 9.40
N PHE A 31 -24.37 -5.26 9.93
CA PHE A 31 -24.52 -5.50 11.36
C PHE A 31 -23.18 -5.23 12.07
N SER A 32 -23.03 -4.01 12.60
CA SER A 32 -21.83 -3.58 13.33
C SER A 32 -22.18 -2.82 14.60
N ASN A 33 -21.32 -2.94 15.62
CA ASN A 33 -21.38 -2.11 16.82
C ASN A 33 -21.14 -0.62 16.53
N ASP A 34 -20.54 -0.29 15.37
CA ASP A 34 -20.39 1.08 14.87
C ASP A 34 -21.74 1.82 14.82
N ASN A 35 -22.80 1.16 14.36
CA ASN A 35 -24.11 1.79 14.19
C ASN A 35 -24.69 2.25 15.54
N LEU A 36 -24.58 1.41 16.57
CA LEU A 36 -25.10 1.71 17.89
C LEU A 36 -24.30 2.83 18.58
N ILE A 37 -22.96 2.80 18.50
CA ILE A 37 -22.14 3.89 19.09
C ILE A 37 -22.37 5.22 18.39
N ILE A 38 -22.57 5.24 17.06
CA ILE A 38 -22.85 6.48 16.31
C ILE A 38 -24.19 7.07 16.77
N ALA A 39 -25.24 6.24 16.82
CA ALA A 39 -26.56 6.66 17.26
C ALA A 39 -26.56 7.13 18.73
N ALA A 40 -25.94 6.36 19.62
CA ALA A 40 -25.84 6.71 21.05
C ALA A 40 -25.03 7.99 21.28
N SER A 41 -23.94 8.20 20.53
CA SER A 41 -23.13 9.42 20.61
C SER A 41 -23.90 10.63 20.12
N ALA A 42 -24.59 10.53 18.97
CA ALA A 42 -25.43 11.61 18.45
C ALA A 42 -26.58 11.96 19.41
N ALA A 43 -27.24 10.96 19.98
CA ALA A 43 -28.30 11.14 20.98
C ALA A 43 -27.77 11.79 22.28
N THR A 44 -26.58 11.37 22.75
CA THR A 44 -25.92 11.95 23.92
C THR A 44 -25.55 13.40 23.68
N LEU A 45 -24.94 13.74 22.54
CA LEU A 45 -24.59 15.11 22.18
C LEU A 45 -25.83 16.00 22.06
N TYR A 46 -26.90 15.49 21.45
CA TYR A 46 -28.18 16.19 21.40
C TYR A 46 -28.73 16.45 22.82
N TRP A 47 -28.69 15.44 23.69
CA TRP A 47 -29.20 15.56 25.04
C TRP A 47 -28.38 16.55 25.88
N LEU A 48 -27.04 16.49 25.81
CA LEU A 48 -26.15 17.45 26.45
C LEU A 48 -26.38 18.87 25.94
N ALA A 49 -26.53 19.05 24.62
CA ALA A 49 -26.86 20.35 24.04
C ALA A 49 -28.21 20.88 24.57
N ARG A 50 -29.22 20.01 24.69
CA ARG A 50 -30.54 20.35 25.27
C ARG A 50 -30.41 20.78 26.73
N LEU A 51 -29.64 20.06 27.55
CA LEU A 51 -29.38 20.42 28.95
C LEU A 51 -28.67 21.76 29.07
N LEU A 52 -27.62 22.00 28.27
CA LEU A 52 -26.88 23.26 28.26
C LEU A 52 -27.76 24.45 27.88
N VAL A 53 -28.65 24.29 26.89
CA VAL A 53 -29.59 25.34 26.48
C VAL A 53 -30.68 25.58 27.52
N GLN A 54 -31.30 24.52 28.05
CA GLN A 54 -32.43 24.64 28.99
C GLN A 54 -32.01 25.06 30.40
N SER A 55 -30.78 24.74 30.80
CA SER A 55 -30.20 25.20 32.07
C SER A 55 -30.08 26.73 32.17
N ARG A 56 -30.34 27.47 31.10
CA ARG A 56 -30.40 28.94 31.12
C ARG A 56 -31.68 29.47 31.75
N THR A 57 -32.79 28.75 31.56
CA THR A 57 -34.13 29.24 31.91
C THR A 57 -34.76 28.44 33.04
N ARG A 58 -34.37 27.17 33.23
CA ARG A 58 -34.98 26.30 34.25
C ARG A 58 -34.01 25.29 34.87
N THR A 59 -34.32 24.86 36.08
CA THR A 59 -33.62 23.75 36.73
C THR A 59 -33.80 22.45 35.94
N ILE A 60 -32.76 21.62 35.94
CA ILE A 60 -32.75 20.31 35.29
C ILE A 60 -33.38 19.29 36.24
N ARG A 61 -34.31 18.48 35.74
CA ARG A 61 -35.02 17.47 36.54
C ARG A 61 -34.19 16.19 36.67
N ALA A 62 -34.39 15.43 37.74
CA ALA A 62 -33.74 14.13 37.94
C ALA A 62 -33.98 13.15 36.79
N SER A 63 -35.19 13.16 36.20
CA SER A 63 -35.51 12.34 35.02
C SER A 63 -34.66 12.67 33.81
N GLU A 64 -34.17 13.90 33.67
CA GLU A 64 -33.32 14.28 32.54
C GLU A 64 -31.88 13.81 32.72
N TRP A 65 -31.41 13.75 33.96
CA TRP A 65 -30.15 13.09 34.30
C TRP A 65 -30.24 11.57 34.11
N LEU A 66 -31.41 10.98 34.41
CA LEU A 66 -31.67 9.55 34.15
C LEU A 66 -31.57 9.21 32.66
N VAL A 67 -32.18 10.02 31.79
CA VAL A 67 -32.06 9.84 30.33
C VAL A 67 -30.59 9.94 29.89
N LEU A 68 -29.82 10.90 30.43
CA LEU A 68 -28.39 11.01 30.13
C LEU A 68 -27.64 9.74 30.54
N GLY A 69 -27.90 9.20 31.72
CA GLY A 69 -27.29 7.96 32.20
C GLY A 69 -27.62 6.75 31.32
N CYS A 70 -28.86 6.62 30.84
CA CYS A 70 -29.22 5.57 29.89
C CYS A 70 -28.44 5.69 28.57
N LEU A 71 -28.33 6.91 28.02
CA LEU A 71 -27.60 7.18 26.78
C LEU A 71 -26.11 6.87 26.91
N LEU A 72 -25.50 7.28 28.03
CA LEU A 72 -24.10 7.00 28.36
C LEU A 72 -23.84 5.50 28.55
N GLY A 73 -24.76 4.78 29.21
CA GLY A 73 -24.72 3.33 29.34
C GLY A 73 -24.74 2.63 27.98
N MET A 74 -25.67 3.00 27.09
CA MET A 74 -25.74 2.44 25.74
C MET A 74 -24.46 2.72 24.94
N ALA A 75 -23.92 3.94 25.02
CA ALA A 75 -22.66 4.27 24.35
C ALA A 75 -21.48 3.44 24.88
N ALA A 76 -21.33 3.33 26.21
CA ALA A 76 -20.27 2.53 26.83
C ALA A 76 -20.37 1.04 26.52
N LEU A 77 -21.59 0.49 26.42
CA LEU A 77 -21.78 -0.92 26.04
C LEU A 77 -21.45 -1.16 24.57
N SER A 78 -21.61 -0.15 23.70
CA SER A 78 -21.41 -0.29 22.26
C SER A 78 -19.94 -0.35 21.86
N LYS A 79 -19.13 0.56 22.41
CA LYS A 79 -17.71 0.71 22.03
C LYS A 79 -16.95 1.48 23.11
N LEU A 80 -15.66 1.17 23.29
CA LEU A 80 -14.78 1.86 24.25
C LEU A 80 -14.73 3.38 24.06
N HIS A 81 -14.88 3.87 22.82
CA HIS A 81 -14.98 5.31 22.53
C HIS A 81 -16.15 6.00 23.26
N GLY A 82 -17.22 5.25 23.58
CA GLY A 82 -18.36 5.74 24.33
C GLY A 82 -18.03 6.17 25.76
N LEU A 83 -16.97 5.63 26.37
CA LEU A 83 -16.50 6.07 27.69
C LEU A 83 -16.05 7.53 27.70
N GLY A 84 -15.54 8.05 26.57
CA GLY A 84 -15.20 9.46 26.43
C GLY A 84 -16.40 10.40 26.66
N LEU A 85 -17.62 9.96 26.37
CA LEU A 85 -18.82 10.77 26.57
C LEU A 85 -19.11 11.04 28.05
N PHE A 86 -18.62 10.21 28.99
CA PHE A 86 -18.73 10.49 30.42
C PHE A 86 -17.90 11.72 30.81
N GLY A 87 -16.68 11.83 30.28
CA GLY A 87 -15.84 13.01 30.48
C GLY A 87 -16.51 14.27 29.93
N LEU A 88 -17.07 14.18 28.72
CA LEU A 88 -17.81 15.30 28.12
C LEU A 88 -19.07 15.67 28.91
N ALA A 89 -19.81 14.69 29.42
CA ALA A 89 -20.99 14.90 30.26
C ALA A 89 -20.62 15.55 31.59
N ALA A 90 -19.49 15.16 32.20
CA ALA A 90 -18.98 15.76 33.42
C ALA A 90 -18.61 17.24 33.19
N LEU A 91 -17.92 17.56 32.10
CA LEU A 91 -17.60 18.95 31.71
C LEU A 91 -18.87 19.79 31.52
N CYS A 92 -19.90 19.23 30.87
CA CYS A 92 -21.21 19.89 30.75
C CYS A 92 -21.86 20.14 32.12
N GLY A 93 -21.85 19.15 33.00
CA GLY A 93 -22.40 19.25 34.35
C GLY A 93 -21.68 20.31 35.20
N LEU A 94 -20.35 20.37 35.13
CA LEU A 94 -19.52 21.38 35.78
C LEU A 94 -19.78 22.78 35.21
N TRP A 95 -19.92 22.90 33.89
CA TRP A 95 -20.29 24.17 33.27
C TRP A 95 -21.64 24.69 33.74
N ILE A 96 -22.65 23.81 33.82
CA ILE A 96 -23.98 24.16 34.35
C ILE A 96 -23.89 24.58 35.82
N THR A 97 -23.12 23.83 36.61
CA THR A 97 -22.84 24.10 38.02
C THR A 97 -22.23 25.48 38.22
N TRP A 98 -21.15 25.78 37.49
CA TRP A 98 -20.45 27.06 37.54
C TRP A 98 -21.36 28.22 37.16
N ARG A 99 -22.10 28.09 36.05
CA ARG A 99 -22.99 29.15 35.56
C ARG A 99 -24.14 29.44 36.53
N ARG A 100 -24.70 28.41 37.16
CA ARG A 100 -25.82 28.54 38.11
C ARG A 100 -25.37 28.84 39.53
N ARG A 101 -24.08 28.70 39.82
CA ARG A 101 -23.52 28.73 41.18
C ARG A 101 -24.17 27.70 42.13
N ASP A 102 -24.63 26.57 41.58
CA ASP A 102 -25.24 25.46 42.34
C ASP A 102 -24.23 24.30 42.49
N TRP A 103 -23.31 24.43 43.44
CA TRP A 103 -22.22 23.47 43.66
C TRP A 103 -22.67 22.08 44.13
N LEU A 104 -23.93 21.92 44.54
CA LEU A 104 -24.52 20.62 44.91
C LEU A 104 -25.09 19.87 43.71
N LEU A 105 -25.21 20.51 42.54
CA LEU A 105 -25.74 19.89 41.33
C LEU A 105 -25.01 18.60 40.92
N PRO A 106 -23.66 18.52 40.93
CA PRO A 106 -22.96 17.30 40.55
C PRO A 106 -23.32 16.11 41.45
N LEU A 107 -23.45 16.34 42.76
CA LEU A 107 -23.86 15.31 43.73
C LEU A 107 -25.29 14.82 43.46
N ARG A 108 -26.21 15.75 43.17
CA ARG A 108 -27.61 15.42 42.83
C ARG A 108 -27.74 14.70 41.48
N ALA A 109 -26.83 14.98 40.53
CA ALA A 109 -26.82 14.36 39.21
C ALA A 109 -26.13 12.99 39.20
N LEU A 110 -25.26 12.70 40.18
CA LEU A 110 -24.43 11.48 40.20
C LEU A 110 -25.27 10.21 40.16
N ALA A 111 -26.16 9.99 41.13
CA ALA A 111 -26.95 8.76 41.20
C ALA A 111 -27.89 8.58 39.99
N PRO A 112 -28.66 9.61 39.56
CA PRO A 112 -29.50 9.50 38.36
C PRO A 112 -28.71 9.20 37.08
N VAL A 113 -27.45 9.61 36.96
CA VAL A 113 -26.62 9.29 35.78
C VAL A 113 -25.95 7.92 35.92
N ALA A 114 -25.31 7.64 37.07
CA ALA A 114 -24.46 6.47 37.27
C ALA A 114 -25.27 5.17 37.34
N VAL A 115 -26.40 5.16 38.06
CA VAL A 115 -27.22 3.94 38.25
C VAL A 115 -27.69 3.34 36.92
N PRO A 116 -28.39 4.08 36.03
CA PRO A 116 -28.80 3.50 34.75
C PRO A 116 -27.62 3.13 33.85
N ALA A 117 -26.52 3.89 33.88
CA ALA A 117 -25.33 3.55 33.11
C ALA A 117 -24.70 2.22 33.56
N LEU A 118 -24.61 1.99 34.87
CA LEU A 118 -24.11 0.75 35.46
C LEU A 118 -25.04 -0.43 35.21
N ILE A 119 -26.36 -0.24 35.26
CA ILE A 119 -27.33 -1.30 34.94
C ILE A 119 -27.17 -1.75 33.47
N ILE A 120 -27.03 -0.80 32.55
CA ILE A 120 -26.94 -1.10 31.12
C ILE A 120 -25.60 -1.71 30.74
N ALA A 121 -24.49 -1.12 31.20
CA ALA A 121 -23.16 -1.48 30.73
C ALA A 121 -22.27 -2.16 31.77
N GLY A 122 -22.53 -1.97 33.06
CA GLY A 122 -21.64 -2.39 34.15
C GLY A 122 -21.38 -3.90 34.18
N TRP A 123 -22.39 -4.72 33.85
CA TRP A 123 -22.24 -6.18 33.77
C TRP A 123 -21.21 -6.61 32.72
N TRP A 124 -21.06 -5.88 31.61
CA TRP A 124 -20.11 -6.18 30.55
C TRP A 124 -18.66 -5.95 31.01
N TYR A 125 -18.42 -4.84 31.69
CA TYR A 125 -17.09 -4.53 32.25
C TYR A 125 -16.73 -5.49 33.39
N TRP A 126 -17.70 -5.87 34.22
CA TRP A 126 -17.50 -6.91 35.24
C TRP A 126 -17.17 -8.26 34.60
N ARG A 127 -17.91 -8.66 33.55
CA ARG A 127 -17.60 -9.86 32.75
C ARG A 127 -16.17 -9.83 32.23
N ASN A 128 -15.73 -8.72 31.63
CA ASN A 128 -14.37 -8.59 31.11
C ASN A 128 -13.32 -8.79 32.21
N TYR A 129 -13.51 -8.17 33.38
CA TYR A 129 -12.62 -8.37 34.51
C TYR A 129 -12.59 -9.84 34.97
N THR A 130 -13.75 -10.51 35.07
CA THR A 130 -13.79 -11.91 35.49
C THR A 130 -13.16 -12.88 34.50
N LEU A 131 -13.22 -12.59 33.20
CA LEU A 131 -12.69 -13.48 32.15
C LEU A 131 -11.23 -13.21 31.81
N TYR A 132 -10.83 -11.93 31.81
CA TYR A 132 -9.55 -11.49 31.27
C TYR A 132 -8.65 -10.83 32.32
N GLY A 133 -9.15 -10.52 33.51
CA GLY A 133 -8.44 -9.69 34.51
C GLY A 133 -8.31 -8.21 34.12
N ASP A 134 -8.89 -7.82 32.97
CA ASP A 134 -8.88 -6.46 32.42
C ASP A 134 -10.31 -5.94 32.29
N TRP A 135 -10.60 -4.81 32.94
CA TRP A 135 -11.91 -4.15 32.87
C TRP A 135 -12.30 -3.76 31.44
N LEU A 136 -11.35 -3.24 30.66
CA LEU A 136 -11.61 -2.71 29.32
C LEU A 136 -11.40 -3.76 28.21
N GLY A 137 -10.74 -4.88 28.53
CA GLY A 137 -10.37 -5.94 27.59
C GLY A 137 -9.39 -5.47 26.49
N ILE A 138 -8.65 -4.38 26.72
CA ILE A 138 -7.72 -3.80 25.75
C ILE A 138 -6.47 -4.68 25.63
N GLN A 139 -5.95 -5.20 26.73
CA GLN A 139 -4.74 -6.04 26.69
C GLN A 139 -4.98 -7.28 25.84
N HIS A 140 -6.09 -7.97 26.09
CA HIS A 140 -6.45 -9.16 25.33
C HIS A 140 -6.74 -8.87 23.85
N LEU A 141 -7.37 -7.73 23.54
CA LEU A 141 -7.56 -7.28 22.15
C LEU A 141 -6.24 -7.03 21.43
N LEU A 142 -5.25 -6.46 22.12
CA LEU A 142 -3.91 -6.20 21.58
C LEU A 142 -3.08 -7.47 21.43
N GLU A 143 -3.28 -8.48 22.28
CA GLU A 143 -2.66 -9.80 22.13
C GLU A 143 -3.14 -10.51 20.86
N ILE A 144 -4.46 -10.47 20.59
CA ILE A 144 -5.05 -11.12 19.41
C ILE A 144 -4.73 -10.37 18.11
N ASN A 145 -4.92 -9.05 18.09
CA ASN A 145 -4.76 -8.26 16.86
C ASN A 145 -3.30 -7.86 16.57
N GLY A 146 -2.38 -8.22 17.46
CA GLY A 146 -0.98 -7.82 17.39
C GLY A 146 -0.75 -6.40 17.92
N GLN A 147 0.24 -6.26 18.79
CA GLN A 147 0.73 -4.95 19.23
C GLN A 147 1.57 -4.31 18.13
N ARG A 148 1.51 -2.97 18.03
CA ARG A 148 2.40 -2.24 17.13
C ARG A 148 3.86 -2.42 17.60
N ALA A 149 4.60 -3.29 16.92
CA ALA A 149 5.97 -3.65 17.29
C ALA A 149 7.02 -2.56 16.99
N LYS A 150 6.75 -1.65 16.04
CA LYS A 150 7.67 -0.54 15.67
C LYS A 150 7.04 0.81 15.97
N SER A 151 7.81 1.71 16.58
CA SER A 151 7.37 3.09 16.83
C SER A 151 7.10 3.83 15.51
N LEU A 152 6.06 4.65 15.50
CA LEU A 152 5.65 5.45 14.35
C LEU A 152 6.68 6.55 14.07
N ASN A 153 7.34 6.48 12.91
CA ASN A 153 8.07 7.61 12.35
C ASN A 153 7.12 8.59 11.63
N TRP A 154 7.60 9.78 11.27
CA TRP A 154 6.79 10.81 10.61
C TRP A 154 6.13 10.34 9.31
N SER A 155 6.84 9.54 8.50
CA SER A 155 6.29 8.97 7.27
C SER A 155 5.15 7.98 7.55
N GLY A 156 5.30 7.14 8.58
CA GLY A 156 4.28 6.19 9.01
C GLY A 156 3.03 6.90 9.52
N LEU A 157 3.20 7.98 10.29
CA LEU A 157 2.08 8.76 10.81
C LEU A 157 1.30 9.42 9.66
N TRP A 158 2.00 9.95 8.67
CA TRP A 158 1.36 10.52 7.48
C TRP A 158 0.61 9.46 6.66
N GLY A 159 1.13 8.23 6.58
CA GLY A 159 0.46 7.09 5.99
C GLY A 159 -0.85 6.74 6.69
N GLU A 160 -0.83 6.64 8.03
CA GLU A 160 -2.03 6.38 8.85
C GLU A 160 -3.08 7.49 8.69
N LEU A 161 -2.67 8.77 8.73
CA LEU A 161 -3.57 9.89 8.54
C LEU A 161 -4.19 9.91 7.13
N ARG A 162 -3.43 9.51 6.10
CA ARG A 162 -3.95 9.36 4.74
C ARG A 162 -4.98 8.23 4.66
N GLY A 163 -4.70 7.08 5.25
CA GLY A 163 -5.64 5.96 5.32
C GLY A 163 -6.93 6.35 6.04
N LEU A 164 -6.80 7.05 7.17
CA LEU A 164 -7.91 7.58 7.95
C LEU A 164 -8.76 8.59 7.16
N ARG A 165 -8.11 9.49 6.41
CA ARG A 165 -8.77 10.46 5.53
C ARG A 165 -9.61 9.77 4.46
N TYR A 166 -9.06 8.79 3.74
CA TYR A 166 -9.79 8.08 2.67
C TYR A 166 -10.94 7.25 3.22
N SER A 167 -10.67 6.48 4.27
CA SER A 167 -11.68 5.61 4.91
C SER A 167 -12.72 6.36 5.73
N PHE A 168 -12.58 7.66 5.98
CA PHE A 168 -13.66 8.48 6.54
C PHE A 168 -14.75 8.74 5.50
N TRP A 169 -14.36 9.06 4.25
CA TRP A 169 -15.29 9.42 3.18
C TRP A 169 -15.80 8.22 2.39
N GLY A 170 -14.91 7.29 2.02
CA GLY A 170 -15.26 6.10 1.25
C GLY A 170 -14.03 5.32 0.80
N LEU A 171 -13.65 4.33 1.58
CA LEU A 171 -12.65 3.32 1.22
C LEU A 171 -13.24 1.96 1.59
N PHE A 172 -13.60 1.17 0.58
CA PHE A 172 -14.40 -0.04 0.72
C PHE A 172 -13.55 -1.31 0.61
N GLY A 173 -14.18 -2.46 0.89
CA GLY A 173 -13.50 -3.74 0.98
C GLY A 173 -12.54 -3.79 2.16
N TRP A 174 -11.41 -4.47 1.99
CA TRP A 174 -10.31 -4.49 2.96
C TRP A 174 -9.26 -3.42 2.59
N PHE A 175 -9.67 -2.15 2.67
CA PHE A 175 -8.80 -1.00 2.39
C PHE A 175 -8.26 -0.92 0.95
N ASN A 176 -8.95 -1.54 -0.01
CA ASN A 176 -8.46 -1.75 -1.37
C ASN A 176 -9.35 -1.15 -2.47
N ILE A 177 -10.57 -0.71 -2.16
CA ILE A 177 -11.51 -0.13 -3.13
C ILE A 177 -11.69 1.37 -2.83
N PRO A 178 -10.78 2.25 -3.30
CA PRO A 178 -10.89 3.69 -3.07
C PRO A 178 -11.90 4.33 -4.02
N LEU A 179 -12.50 5.46 -3.59
CA LEU A 179 -13.12 6.41 -4.51
C LEU A 179 -12.10 6.98 -5.51
N PRO A 180 -12.53 7.49 -6.67
CA PRO A 180 -11.66 8.22 -7.59
C PRO A 180 -10.93 9.38 -6.88
N THR A 181 -9.65 9.59 -7.21
CA THR A 181 -8.78 10.55 -6.50
C THR A 181 -9.32 11.98 -6.49
N TRP A 182 -9.97 12.40 -7.57
CA TRP A 182 -10.59 13.73 -7.67
C TRP A 182 -11.76 13.91 -6.67
N VAL A 183 -12.48 12.85 -6.31
CA VAL A 183 -13.58 12.91 -5.32
C VAL A 183 -13.02 13.27 -3.95
N TYR A 184 -11.89 12.68 -3.56
CA TYR A 184 -11.21 13.04 -2.31
C TYR A 184 -10.69 14.48 -2.32
N ALA A 185 -10.22 14.98 -3.47
CA ALA A 185 -9.81 16.38 -3.59
C ALA A 185 -10.97 17.35 -3.36
N VAL A 186 -12.18 17.01 -3.83
CA VAL A 186 -13.39 17.80 -3.54
C VAL A 186 -13.70 17.77 -2.04
N PHE A 187 -13.68 16.60 -1.39
CA PHE A 187 -13.88 16.48 0.05
C PHE A 187 -12.87 17.29 0.87
N ASP A 188 -11.60 17.25 0.51
CA ASP A 188 -10.56 18.06 1.16
C ASP A 188 -10.83 19.55 0.99
N GLY A 189 -11.18 19.97 -0.23
CA GLY A 189 -11.58 21.33 -0.52
C GLY A 189 -12.70 21.78 0.41
N MET A 190 -13.73 20.94 0.61
CA MET A 190 -14.82 21.24 1.53
C MET A 190 -14.35 21.39 2.99
N VAL A 191 -13.47 20.50 3.46
CA VAL A 191 -12.91 20.58 4.82
C VAL A 191 -12.12 21.87 4.99
N VAL A 192 -11.24 22.21 4.04
CA VAL A 192 -10.43 23.44 4.06
C VAL A 192 -11.32 24.68 4.03
N LEU A 193 -12.28 24.74 3.11
CA LEU A 193 -13.23 25.85 3.03
C LEU A 193 -14.08 25.97 4.32
N GLY A 194 -14.45 24.83 4.90
CA GLY A 194 -15.13 24.76 6.19
C GLY A 194 -14.30 25.41 7.29
N ILE A 195 -13.02 25.02 7.43
CA ILE A 195 -12.11 25.59 8.43
C ILE A 195 -11.92 27.10 8.21
N VAL A 196 -11.66 27.54 6.97
CA VAL A 196 -11.54 28.97 6.62
C VAL A 196 -12.80 29.73 7.02
N GLY A 197 -13.97 29.17 6.74
CA GLY A 197 -15.25 29.77 7.11
C GLY A 197 -15.50 29.80 8.61
N GLN A 198 -15.10 28.78 9.38
CA GLN A 198 -15.14 28.80 10.85
C GLN A 198 -14.25 29.93 11.40
N VAL A 199 -13.01 30.05 10.92
CA VAL A 199 -12.08 31.13 11.30
C VAL A 199 -12.67 32.50 10.97
N SER A 200 -13.27 32.66 9.78
CA SER A 200 -13.88 33.94 9.37
C SER A 200 -15.03 34.38 10.28
N GLN A 201 -15.78 33.42 10.84
CA GLN A 201 -16.90 33.70 11.75
C GLN A 201 -16.43 33.97 13.19
N LEU A 202 -15.30 33.40 13.60
CA LEU A 202 -14.69 33.61 14.91
C LEU A 202 -13.76 34.83 14.98
N ALA A 203 -13.18 35.26 13.86
CA ALA A 203 -12.23 36.37 13.80
C ALA A 203 -12.74 37.70 14.42
N PRO A 204 -14.00 38.13 14.20
CA PRO A 204 -14.53 39.33 14.86
C PRO A 204 -14.62 39.21 16.38
N MET A 205 -14.73 37.99 16.90
CA MET A 205 -14.76 37.73 18.33
C MET A 205 -13.34 37.76 18.92
N LEU A 206 -12.37 37.13 18.25
CA LEU A 206 -10.96 37.10 18.68
C LEU A 206 -10.35 38.51 18.72
N ASN A 207 -10.66 39.35 17.73
CA ASN A 207 -10.18 40.73 17.71
C ASN A 207 -10.75 41.58 18.86
N LYS A 208 -11.99 41.35 19.27
CA LYS A 208 -12.64 42.10 20.38
C LYS A 208 -12.22 41.61 21.77
N VAL A 209 -11.90 40.33 21.92
CA VAL A 209 -11.31 39.79 23.15
C VAL A 209 -9.92 40.38 23.40
N ARG A 210 -9.16 40.62 22.32
CA ARG A 210 -7.84 41.28 22.37
C ARG A 210 -7.91 42.75 22.80
N ASP A 211 -9.05 43.42 22.58
CA ASP A 211 -9.30 44.81 23.01
C ASP A 211 -9.73 44.95 24.48
N GLY A 212 -9.64 43.88 25.30
CA GLY A 212 -9.73 43.97 26.76
C GLY A 212 -11.13 44.10 27.37
N SER A 213 -12.20 43.97 26.58
CA SER A 213 -13.58 44.11 27.07
C SER A 213 -14.30 42.75 27.24
N LEU A 214 -14.01 42.03 28.32
CA LEU A 214 -14.44 40.62 28.48
C LEU A 214 -15.83 40.42 29.12
N ASP A 215 -16.27 41.25 30.07
CA ASP A 215 -17.37 40.85 30.97
C ASP A 215 -18.80 40.99 30.38
N ASN A 216 -19.04 41.92 29.46
CA ASN A 216 -20.37 42.11 28.85
C ASN A 216 -20.52 41.48 27.45
N HIS A 217 -19.46 40.89 26.89
CA HIS A 217 -19.40 40.62 25.46
C HIS A 217 -19.83 39.20 25.04
N TRP A 218 -19.57 38.17 25.85
CA TRP A 218 -20.03 36.80 25.55
C TRP A 218 -21.57 36.72 25.48
N ALA A 219 -22.25 37.43 26.40
CA ALA A 219 -23.71 37.56 26.40
C ALA A 219 -24.24 38.38 25.20
N SER A 220 -23.53 39.44 24.79
CA SER A 220 -23.87 40.28 23.63
C SER A 220 -23.64 39.59 22.27
N TRP A 221 -22.63 38.72 22.19
CA TRP A 221 -22.36 37.89 21.01
C TRP A 221 -23.42 36.81 20.89
N GLU A 222 -23.81 36.15 21.99
CA GLU A 222 -24.84 35.12 21.96
C GLU A 222 -26.26 35.66 21.66
N THR A 223 -26.53 36.93 21.98
CA THR A 223 -27.80 37.62 21.64
C THR A 223 -27.81 38.21 20.22
N ARG A 224 -26.66 38.48 19.61
CA ARG A 224 -26.54 38.95 18.20
C ARG A 224 -26.13 37.86 17.19
N SER A 225 -25.63 36.73 17.68
CA SER A 225 -25.15 35.62 16.87
C SER A 225 -26.32 34.81 16.31
N THR A 226 -26.17 34.38 15.06
CA THR A 226 -27.09 33.44 14.40
C THR A 226 -26.99 32.01 14.98
N TYR A 227 -26.01 31.77 15.88
CA TYR A 227 -25.55 30.46 16.31
C TYR A 227 -25.39 30.36 17.84
N SER A 228 -25.53 29.15 18.39
CA SER A 228 -25.36 28.87 19.83
C SER A 228 -23.90 28.53 20.16
N GLY A 229 -23.16 29.49 20.71
CA GLY A 229 -21.74 29.33 21.06
C GLY A 229 -21.45 28.17 22.00
N VAL A 230 -22.31 27.98 23.01
CA VAL A 230 -22.17 26.89 23.98
C VAL A 230 -22.34 25.51 23.33
N VAL A 231 -23.26 25.39 22.36
CA VAL A 231 -23.45 24.12 21.65
C VAL A 231 -22.31 23.87 20.66
N LEU A 232 -21.84 24.90 19.94
CA LEU A 232 -20.65 24.76 19.08
C LEU A 232 -19.40 24.38 19.88
N GLY A 233 -19.23 24.97 21.08
CA GLY A 233 -18.16 24.61 22.01
C GLY A 233 -18.26 23.16 22.49
N LEU A 234 -19.47 22.65 22.79
CA LEU A 234 -19.71 21.24 23.10
C LEU A 234 -19.27 20.32 21.94
N LEU A 235 -19.67 20.64 20.71
CA LEU A 235 -19.31 19.84 19.53
C LEU A 235 -17.79 19.86 19.28
N ALA A 236 -17.16 21.02 19.43
CA ALA A 236 -15.70 21.17 19.30
C ALA A 236 -14.96 20.38 20.40
N ALA A 237 -15.42 20.46 21.65
CA ALA A 237 -14.85 19.69 22.76
C ALA A 237 -14.94 18.18 22.52
N TRP A 238 -16.05 17.69 21.96
CA TRP A 238 -16.19 16.29 21.60
C TRP A 238 -15.22 15.86 20.49
N ILE A 239 -15.02 16.70 19.46
CA ILE A 239 -14.04 16.42 18.40
C ILE A 239 -12.63 16.35 18.97
N VAL A 240 -12.23 17.32 19.82
CA VAL A 240 -10.90 17.32 20.45
C VAL A 240 -10.71 16.05 21.29
N LEU A 241 -11.70 15.67 22.10
CA LEU A 241 -11.64 14.45 22.89
C LEU A 241 -11.54 13.20 22.00
N SER A 242 -12.32 13.14 20.92
CA SER A 242 -12.31 12.03 19.97
C SER A 242 -10.98 11.90 19.23
N LEU A 243 -10.36 13.02 18.85
CA LEU A 243 -9.02 13.05 18.25
C LEU A 243 -7.94 12.60 19.25
N GLY A 244 -8.08 12.94 20.54
CA GLY A 244 -7.20 12.45 21.59
C GLY A 244 -7.32 10.93 21.79
N LEU A 245 -8.54 10.40 21.83
CA LEU A 245 -8.81 8.94 21.90
C LEU A 245 -8.28 8.21 20.66
N LEU A 246 -8.44 8.80 19.48
CA LEU A 246 -7.90 8.28 18.25
C LEU A 246 -6.36 8.30 18.27
N ALA A 247 -5.72 9.39 18.69
CA ALA A 247 -4.27 9.47 18.78
C ALA A 247 -3.71 8.40 19.74
N TYR A 248 -4.37 8.19 20.88
CA TYR A 248 -4.07 7.10 21.80
C TYR A 248 -4.17 5.73 21.12
N TRP A 249 -5.20 5.49 20.31
CA TRP A 249 -5.37 4.25 19.56
C TRP A 249 -4.28 4.03 18.50
N ILE A 250 -3.98 5.06 17.68
CA ILE A 250 -2.96 5.00 16.61
C ILE A 250 -1.60 4.61 17.20
N MET A 251 -1.28 5.09 18.41
CA MET A 251 -0.02 4.79 19.08
C MET A 251 0.12 3.35 19.56
N GLN A 252 -0.98 2.61 19.75
CA GLN A 252 -0.98 1.25 20.30
C GLN A 252 -1.30 0.15 19.28
N ALA A 253 -2.21 0.44 18.35
CA ALA A 253 -2.74 -0.53 17.40
C ALA A 253 -2.35 -0.20 15.95
N THR A 254 -2.30 -1.22 15.10
CA THR A 254 -2.18 -1.09 13.63
C THR A 254 -3.55 -0.95 12.98
N GLY A 255 -3.62 -0.33 11.79
CA GLY A 255 -4.87 -0.27 11.00
C GLY A 255 -5.86 0.82 11.44
N SER A 256 -5.44 2.09 11.41
CA SER A 256 -6.32 3.22 11.77
C SER A 256 -7.36 3.48 10.69
N GLN A 257 -8.64 3.35 11.04
CA GLN A 257 -9.75 3.52 10.10
C GLN A 257 -10.58 4.77 10.41
N GLY A 258 -11.06 5.46 9.36
CA GLY A 258 -11.88 6.66 9.46
C GLY A 258 -13.19 6.47 10.24
N ARG A 259 -13.72 5.24 10.28
CA ARG A 259 -14.89 4.89 11.11
C ARG A 259 -14.69 5.14 12.61
N LEU A 260 -13.45 5.20 13.09
CA LEU A 260 -13.15 5.55 14.49
C LEU A 260 -13.57 6.97 14.84
N LEU A 261 -13.72 7.86 13.86
CA LEU A 261 -14.23 9.22 14.03
C LEU A 261 -15.75 9.32 13.96
N PHE A 262 -16.46 8.25 13.58
CA PHE A 262 -17.92 8.32 13.39
C PHE A 262 -18.73 8.52 14.68
N PRO A 263 -18.27 8.13 15.88
CA PRO A 263 -18.88 8.62 17.13
C PRO A 263 -18.94 10.16 17.22
N ALA A 264 -18.03 10.88 16.53
CA ALA A 264 -18.02 12.33 16.40
C ALA A 264 -18.67 12.86 15.12
N LEU A 265 -19.30 12.00 14.29
CA LEU A 265 -19.83 12.35 12.98
C LEU A 265 -20.78 13.56 13.03
N SER A 266 -21.72 13.55 13.98
CA SER A 266 -22.69 14.65 14.13
C SER A 266 -22.00 15.98 14.47
N ALA A 267 -20.98 15.97 15.31
CA ALA A 267 -20.19 17.16 15.64
C ALA A 267 -19.38 17.64 14.43
N LEU A 268 -18.67 16.73 13.75
CA LEU A 268 -17.85 17.02 12.58
C LEU A 268 -18.70 17.65 11.46
N VAL A 269 -19.83 17.04 11.13
CA VAL A 269 -20.70 17.52 10.03
C VAL A 269 -21.35 18.85 10.37
N ILE A 270 -21.84 19.05 11.60
CA ILE A 270 -22.46 20.32 11.99
C ILE A 270 -21.42 21.46 11.95
N LEU A 271 -20.21 21.25 12.45
CA LEU A 271 -19.15 22.26 12.39
C LEU A 271 -18.65 22.50 10.96
N LEU A 272 -18.59 21.45 10.13
CA LEU A 272 -18.26 21.58 8.71
C LEU A 272 -19.30 22.44 7.98
N VAL A 273 -20.59 22.14 8.13
CA VAL A 273 -21.68 22.91 7.51
C VAL A 273 -21.72 24.35 8.02
N TRP A 274 -21.52 24.55 9.34
CA TRP A 274 -21.37 25.89 9.92
C TRP A 274 -20.20 26.66 9.30
N GLY A 275 -19.06 25.99 9.10
CA GLY A 275 -17.90 26.55 8.43
C GLY A 275 -18.17 26.93 6.98
N LEU A 276 -18.70 26.00 6.19
CA LEU A 276 -19.03 26.21 4.78
C LEU A 276 -20.02 27.37 4.58
N ASP A 277 -21.03 27.49 5.46
CA ASP A 277 -21.92 28.66 5.48
C ASP A 277 -21.16 29.97 5.77
N GLY A 278 -20.20 29.95 6.69
CA GLY A 278 -19.31 31.09 6.97
C GLY A 278 -18.49 31.52 5.77
N TRP A 279 -17.88 30.56 5.06
CA TRP A 279 -17.13 30.84 3.84
C TRP A 279 -18.01 31.43 2.74
N LEU A 280 -19.20 30.86 2.54
CA LEU A 280 -20.18 31.37 1.58
C LEU A 280 -20.61 32.80 1.92
N GLN A 281 -20.85 33.09 3.20
CA GLN A 281 -21.16 34.45 3.67
C GLN A 281 -19.99 35.41 3.47
N MET A 282 -18.74 34.97 3.70
CA MET A 282 -17.54 35.76 3.45
C MET A 282 -17.43 36.15 1.97
N LEU A 283 -17.64 35.18 1.06
CA LEU A 283 -17.62 35.41 -0.39
C LEU A 283 -18.71 36.42 -0.82
N MET A 284 -19.92 36.27 -0.28
CA MET A 284 -21.04 37.19 -0.56
C MET A 284 -20.80 38.61 -0.04
N ARG A 285 -20.03 38.80 1.04
CA ARG A 285 -19.65 40.14 1.54
C ARG A 285 -18.65 40.83 0.63
N TRP A 286 -17.73 40.05 0.05
CA TRP A 286 -16.67 40.57 -0.81
C TRP A 286 -17.21 41.06 -2.17
N ARG A 287 -18.17 40.32 -2.75
CA ARG A 287 -18.89 40.71 -3.97
C ARG A 287 -20.12 41.57 -3.62
N ARG A 288 -19.98 42.90 -3.59
CA ARG A 288 -21.04 43.91 -3.29
C ARG A 288 -22.31 43.88 -4.19
N LEU A 289 -22.60 42.81 -4.94
CA LEU A 289 -23.82 42.65 -5.76
C LEU A 289 -24.87 41.81 -5.02
N ARG A 290 -25.65 42.44 -4.14
CA ARG A 290 -26.65 41.75 -3.29
C ARG A 290 -27.88 41.22 -4.03
N TRP A 291 -28.22 41.73 -5.21
CA TRP A 291 -29.52 41.47 -5.84
C TRP A 291 -29.52 40.27 -6.80
N GLN A 292 -28.50 40.14 -7.67
CA GLN A 292 -28.39 39.02 -8.62
C GLN A 292 -28.09 37.66 -7.97
N TRP A 293 -27.60 37.65 -6.72
CA TRP A 293 -27.05 36.45 -6.08
C TRP A 293 -27.91 35.91 -4.93
N ARG A 294 -29.18 36.33 -4.79
CA ARG A 294 -30.10 35.84 -3.72
C ARG A 294 -30.31 34.32 -3.74
N ARG A 295 -30.21 33.68 -4.91
CA ARG A 295 -30.32 32.21 -5.07
C ARG A 295 -29.00 31.45 -4.89
N LEU A 296 -27.87 32.14 -4.79
CA LEU A 296 -26.54 31.50 -4.70
C LEU A 296 -26.44 30.48 -3.57
N PRO A 297 -26.93 30.74 -2.34
CA PRO A 297 -26.86 29.74 -1.26
C PRO A 297 -27.65 28.49 -1.56
N GLN A 298 -28.83 28.63 -2.17
CA GLN A 298 -29.67 27.48 -2.55
C GLN A 298 -28.96 26.64 -3.60
N ILE A 299 -28.42 27.28 -4.64
CA ILE A 299 -27.66 26.60 -5.70
C ILE A 299 -26.44 25.89 -5.12
N TYR A 300 -25.67 26.56 -4.25
CA TYR A 300 -24.50 25.99 -3.58
C TYR A 300 -24.84 24.71 -2.81
N TRP A 301 -25.85 24.77 -1.93
CA TRP A 301 -26.25 23.60 -1.14
C TRP A 301 -26.88 22.50 -2.00
N SER A 302 -27.61 22.84 -3.05
CA SER A 302 -28.16 21.86 -4.00
C SER A 302 -27.07 21.14 -4.79
N ILE A 303 -26.04 21.85 -5.26
CA ILE A 303 -24.88 21.24 -5.94
C ILE A 303 -24.15 20.31 -4.99
N LEU A 304 -23.92 20.74 -3.75
CA LEU A 304 -23.23 19.93 -2.76
C LEU A 304 -24.02 18.65 -2.41
N ALA A 305 -25.34 18.78 -2.22
CA ALA A 305 -26.22 17.64 -2.00
C ALA A 305 -26.22 16.68 -3.19
N ALA A 306 -26.34 17.21 -4.42
CA ALA A 306 -26.30 16.41 -5.64
C ALA A 306 -24.96 15.67 -5.80
N PHE A 307 -23.85 16.31 -5.46
CA PHE A 307 -22.53 15.69 -5.44
C PHE A 307 -22.46 14.55 -4.42
N MET A 308 -22.97 14.74 -3.20
CA MET A 308 -23.00 13.68 -2.18
C MET A 308 -23.86 12.50 -2.62
N VAL A 309 -25.09 12.75 -3.09
CA VAL A 309 -25.97 11.70 -3.64
C VAL A 309 -25.29 10.98 -4.80
N GLY A 310 -24.69 11.72 -5.73
CA GLY A 310 -23.97 11.16 -6.87
C GLY A 310 -22.82 10.25 -6.45
N CYS A 311 -22.05 10.63 -5.42
CA CYS A 311 -20.99 9.77 -4.87
C CYS A 311 -21.56 8.49 -4.26
N SER A 312 -22.62 8.57 -3.45
CA SER A 312 -23.23 7.38 -2.84
C SER A 312 -23.86 6.44 -3.89
N LEU A 313 -24.55 7.00 -4.89
CA LEU A 313 -25.12 6.22 -5.99
C LEU A 313 -24.04 5.60 -6.87
N TYR A 314 -22.95 6.33 -7.15
CA TYR A 314 -21.81 5.79 -7.87
C TYR A 314 -21.21 4.60 -7.11
N VAL A 315 -21.05 4.71 -5.80
CA VAL A 315 -20.53 3.61 -4.97
C VAL A 315 -21.45 2.39 -5.03
N LEU A 316 -22.75 2.60 -4.83
CA LEU A 316 -23.75 1.53 -4.78
C LEU A 316 -23.96 0.85 -6.14
N LEU A 317 -24.06 1.62 -7.21
CA LEU A 317 -24.48 1.14 -8.52
C LEU A 317 -23.31 0.72 -9.42
N PHE A 318 -22.10 1.25 -9.18
CA PHE A 318 -20.97 1.03 -10.07
C PHE A 318 -19.72 0.55 -9.32
N LEU A 319 -19.21 1.29 -8.34
CA LEU A 319 -17.90 0.99 -7.74
C LEU A 319 -17.86 -0.37 -7.06
N VAL A 320 -18.78 -0.61 -6.11
CA VAL A 320 -18.80 -1.87 -5.36
C VAL A 320 -19.18 -3.05 -6.27
N PRO A 321 -20.26 -3.00 -7.08
CA PRO A 321 -20.57 -4.09 -8.00
C PRO A 321 -19.44 -4.42 -8.96
N ALA A 322 -18.79 -3.41 -9.58
CA ALA A 322 -17.68 -3.66 -10.50
C ALA A 322 -16.44 -4.23 -9.79
N ALA A 323 -16.19 -3.81 -8.55
CA ALA A 323 -15.07 -4.32 -7.75
C ALA A 323 -15.26 -5.78 -7.31
N TYR A 324 -16.50 -6.28 -7.25
CA TYR A 324 -16.81 -7.67 -6.92
C TYR A 324 -17.32 -8.49 -8.10
N ASP A 325 -17.27 -7.95 -9.33
CA ASP A 325 -17.67 -8.68 -10.52
C ASP A 325 -16.71 -9.84 -10.75
N VAL A 326 -17.28 -11.04 -10.93
CA VAL A 326 -16.53 -12.28 -11.10
C VAL A 326 -15.92 -12.29 -12.50
N PRO A 327 -14.60 -12.51 -12.65
CA PRO A 327 -13.97 -12.74 -13.94
C PRO A 327 -14.74 -13.76 -14.78
N LYS A 328 -15.17 -13.35 -15.98
CA LYS A 328 -15.87 -14.25 -16.90
C LYS A 328 -14.89 -15.25 -17.51
N PRO A 329 -15.29 -16.53 -17.69
CA PRO A 329 -14.47 -17.48 -18.43
C PRO A 329 -14.20 -17.03 -19.86
N VAL A 330 -13.05 -17.42 -20.38
CA VAL A 330 -12.65 -17.21 -21.77
C VAL A 330 -12.90 -18.48 -22.58
N ALA A 331 -13.23 -18.33 -23.87
CA ALA A 331 -13.51 -19.47 -24.74
C ALA A 331 -12.25 -20.26 -25.14
N ARG A 332 -11.09 -19.60 -25.17
CA ARG A 332 -9.80 -20.21 -25.52
C ARG A 332 -8.64 -19.48 -24.84
N VAL A 333 -7.53 -20.19 -24.69
CA VAL A 333 -6.23 -19.61 -24.29
C VAL A 333 -5.74 -18.63 -25.37
N SER A 334 -5.06 -17.56 -24.96
CA SER A 334 -4.45 -16.61 -25.91
C SER A 334 -3.31 -17.25 -26.69
N ASP A 335 -3.19 -16.94 -27.98
CA ASP A 335 -2.10 -17.41 -28.84
C ASP A 335 -0.72 -16.90 -28.38
N SER A 336 -0.68 -15.83 -27.58
CA SER A 336 0.52 -15.26 -26.98
C SER A 336 0.95 -15.93 -25.65
N ALA A 337 0.14 -16.84 -25.11
CA ALA A 337 0.43 -17.51 -23.85
C ALA A 337 1.24 -18.80 -24.09
N GLN A 338 2.21 -19.07 -23.23
CA GLN A 338 3.01 -20.30 -23.28
C GLN A 338 2.19 -21.47 -22.71
N PRO A 339 1.95 -22.55 -23.49
CA PRO A 339 1.33 -23.76 -22.97
C PRO A 339 2.23 -24.44 -21.93
N VAL A 340 1.66 -24.85 -20.79
CA VAL A 340 2.39 -25.53 -19.72
C VAL A 340 1.71 -26.82 -19.23
N ASP A 341 0.38 -26.89 -19.28
CA ASP A 341 -0.46 -28.03 -18.85
C ASP A 341 0.03 -28.73 -17.57
N VAL A 342 -0.10 -28.02 -16.45
CA VAL A 342 0.30 -28.49 -15.12
C VAL A 342 -0.93 -28.74 -14.28
N THR A 343 -0.98 -29.90 -13.62
CA THR A 343 -2.06 -30.27 -12.69
C THR A 343 -1.59 -30.15 -11.25
N TYR A 344 -2.41 -29.54 -10.40
CA TYR A 344 -2.18 -29.37 -8.97
C TYR A 344 -3.20 -30.18 -8.17
N GLY A 345 -2.72 -30.93 -7.18
CA GLY A 345 -3.55 -31.76 -6.30
C GLY A 345 -3.49 -33.25 -6.63
N ASP A 346 -4.24 -34.03 -5.85
CA ASP A 346 -4.28 -35.49 -5.98
C ASP A 346 -5.66 -36.04 -5.60
N ALA A 347 -6.42 -36.48 -6.61
CA ALA A 347 -7.73 -37.09 -6.42
C ALA A 347 -7.67 -38.38 -5.60
N ALA A 348 -6.56 -39.14 -5.67
CA ALA A 348 -6.39 -40.36 -4.87
C ALA A 348 -6.23 -40.05 -3.37
N ARG A 349 -5.72 -38.86 -3.03
CA ARG A 349 -5.66 -38.32 -1.67
C ARG A 349 -6.91 -37.52 -1.28
N GLY A 350 -7.92 -37.47 -2.15
CA GLY A 350 -9.16 -36.71 -1.94
C GLY A 350 -9.01 -35.20 -2.08
N GLN A 351 -7.94 -34.70 -2.70
CA GLN A 351 -7.76 -33.29 -3.01
C GLN A 351 -8.40 -32.94 -4.36
N ASP A 352 -8.89 -31.72 -4.51
CA ASP A 352 -9.43 -31.23 -5.77
C ASP A 352 -8.30 -31.06 -6.81
N LEU A 353 -8.59 -31.33 -8.09
CA LEU A 353 -7.64 -31.21 -9.18
C LEU A 353 -7.83 -29.87 -9.91
N LEU A 354 -6.85 -28.98 -9.78
CA LEU A 354 -6.78 -27.70 -10.48
C LEU A 354 -5.74 -27.78 -11.59
N ARG A 355 -5.98 -27.16 -12.74
CA ARG A 355 -5.06 -27.21 -13.90
C ARG A 355 -4.69 -25.82 -14.38
N LEU A 356 -3.41 -25.62 -14.62
CA LEU A 356 -2.86 -24.45 -15.32
C LEU A 356 -2.53 -24.86 -16.75
N LEU A 357 -3.37 -24.42 -17.70
CA LEU A 357 -3.24 -24.77 -19.11
C LEU A 357 -2.10 -24.00 -19.78
N ALA A 358 -2.02 -22.70 -19.49
CA ALA A 358 -1.05 -21.80 -20.09
C ALA A 358 -0.72 -20.63 -19.16
N LEU A 359 0.43 -20.02 -19.41
CA LEU A 359 0.98 -18.90 -18.66
C LEU A 359 1.43 -17.82 -19.65
N ALA A 360 0.97 -16.59 -19.47
CA ALA A 360 1.50 -15.43 -20.18
C ALA A 360 2.24 -14.54 -19.20
N VAL A 361 3.51 -14.27 -19.47
CA VAL A 361 4.34 -13.38 -18.66
C VAL A 361 4.79 -12.21 -19.53
N GLY A 362 4.72 -10.99 -18.99
CA GLY A 362 5.09 -9.80 -19.75
C GLY A 362 6.52 -9.86 -20.28
N HIS A 363 6.68 -9.66 -21.59
CA HIS A 363 7.98 -9.51 -22.23
C HIS A 363 8.38 -8.04 -22.16
N GLY A 364 9.23 -7.68 -21.21
CA GLY A 364 9.66 -6.30 -20.98
C GLY A 364 10.85 -6.21 -20.04
N HIS A 365 11.37 -5.00 -19.90
CA HIS A 365 12.48 -4.68 -19.01
C HIS A 365 11.97 -4.18 -17.67
N TYR A 366 11.97 -5.04 -16.66
CA TYR A 366 11.49 -4.70 -15.33
C TYR A 366 12.68 -4.48 -14.40
N GLY A 367 12.67 -3.37 -13.66
CA GLY A 367 13.57 -3.12 -12.55
C GLY A 367 12.88 -3.25 -11.19
N PRO A 368 13.61 -3.06 -10.08
CA PRO A 368 13.01 -3.05 -8.76
C PRO A 368 11.97 -1.94 -8.66
N GLY A 369 10.80 -2.26 -8.11
CA GLY A 369 9.63 -1.37 -8.04
C GLY A 369 8.66 -1.49 -9.21
N ASP A 370 9.07 -2.05 -10.34
CA ASP A 370 8.17 -2.30 -11.48
C ASP A 370 7.23 -3.49 -11.18
N ALA A 371 6.07 -3.51 -11.85
CA ALA A 371 5.11 -4.58 -11.78
C ALA A 371 5.08 -5.38 -13.09
N VAL A 372 5.33 -6.69 -12.99
CA VAL A 372 5.33 -7.60 -14.12
C VAL A 372 3.91 -8.13 -14.32
N PRO A 373 3.28 -7.95 -15.50
CA PRO A 373 2.00 -8.55 -15.80
C PRO A 373 2.17 -10.07 -15.97
N VAL A 374 1.39 -10.85 -15.22
CA VAL A 374 1.34 -12.32 -15.30
C VAL A 374 -0.12 -12.75 -15.46
N THR A 375 -0.44 -13.55 -16.46
CA THR A 375 -1.79 -14.12 -16.65
C THR A 375 -1.73 -15.63 -16.61
N LEU A 376 -2.50 -16.23 -15.70
CA LEU A 376 -2.66 -17.67 -15.53
C LEU A 376 -3.95 -18.12 -16.22
N TYR A 377 -3.87 -19.12 -17.10
CA TYR A 377 -5.06 -19.73 -17.71
C TYR A 377 -5.41 -21.00 -16.95
N LEU A 378 -6.38 -20.87 -16.04
CA LEU A 378 -6.73 -21.91 -15.08
C LEU A 378 -8.04 -22.61 -15.45
N THR A 379 -8.15 -23.90 -15.13
CA THR A 379 -9.39 -24.68 -15.28
C THR A 379 -9.48 -25.72 -14.16
N ALA A 380 -10.69 -26.22 -13.92
CA ALA A 380 -10.93 -27.42 -13.12
C ALA A 380 -11.89 -28.33 -13.89
N ASP A 381 -11.55 -29.61 -14.03
CA ASP A 381 -12.37 -30.56 -14.81
C ASP A 381 -13.56 -31.12 -13.99
N ALA A 382 -13.54 -30.95 -12.67
CA ALA A 382 -14.58 -31.36 -11.74
C ALA A 382 -14.93 -30.21 -10.78
N PRO A 383 -16.11 -30.24 -10.11
CA PRO A 383 -16.46 -29.26 -9.10
C PRO A 383 -15.44 -29.25 -7.96
N VAL A 384 -14.88 -28.08 -7.67
CA VAL A 384 -13.93 -27.85 -6.57
C VAL A 384 -14.73 -27.56 -5.30
N ARG A 385 -14.34 -28.12 -4.16
CA ARG A 385 -15.09 -27.95 -2.90
C ARG A 385 -14.53 -26.84 -2.03
N GLU A 386 -13.22 -26.67 -2.06
CA GLU A 386 -12.52 -25.71 -1.23
C GLU A 386 -12.10 -24.46 -2.01
N ASP A 387 -11.85 -23.37 -1.30
CA ASP A 387 -11.33 -22.13 -1.87
C ASP A 387 -9.82 -22.04 -1.72
N TYR A 388 -9.10 -22.39 -2.80
CA TYR A 388 -7.64 -22.41 -2.81
C TYR A 388 -7.06 -21.01 -2.98
N GLN A 389 -5.90 -20.79 -2.36
CA GLN A 389 -5.05 -19.64 -2.66
C GLN A 389 -4.02 -20.03 -3.72
N LEU A 390 -3.58 -19.07 -4.51
CA LEU A 390 -2.45 -19.22 -5.41
C LEU A 390 -1.32 -18.29 -5.00
N PHE A 391 -0.11 -18.64 -5.43
CA PHE A 391 1.06 -17.78 -5.30
C PHE A 391 1.78 -17.65 -6.64
N ILE A 392 2.45 -16.51 -6.82
CA ILE A 392 3.36 -16.23 -7.94
C ILE A 392 4.62 -15.63 -7.33
N GLN A 393 5.75 -16.31 -7.53
CA GLN A 393 7.06 -15.89 -7.06
C GLN A 393 8.03 -15.77 -8.22
N PHE A 394 8.87 -14.74 -8.17
CA PHE A 394 10.04 -14.63 -9.03
C PHE A 394 11.27 -14.96 -8.20
N LEU A 395 11.92 -16.07 -8.53
CA LEU A 395 13.08 -16.57 -7.78
C LEU A 395 14.37 -16.29 -8.54
N ASP A 396 15.42 -15.92 -7.83
CA ASP A 396 16.75 -15.85 -8.39
C ASP A 396 17.38 -17.25 -8.60
N ALA A 397 18.63 -17.29 -9.07
CA ALA A 397 19.35 -18.55 -9.31
C ALA A 397 19.62 -19.36 -8.04
N ALA A 398 19.63 -18.73 -6.85
CA ALA A 398 19.78 -19.39 -5.56
C ALA A 398 18.43 -19.87 -4.99
N GLY A 399 17.31 -19.51 -5.60
CA GLY A 399 15.96 -19.82 -5.14
C GLY A 399 15.38 -18.78 -4.18
N GLU A 400 16.02 -17.62 -4.03
CA GLU A 400 15.53 -16.55 -3.17
C GLU A 400 14.43 -15.74 -3.88
N PRO A 401 13.29 -15.43 -3.21
CA PRO A 401 12.20 -14.69 -3.82
C PRO A 401 12.53 -13.21 -3.97
N LEU A 402 12.55 -12.70 -5.20
CA LEU A 402 12.68 -11.29 -5.58
C LEU A 402 11.33 -10.55 -5.59
N ALA A 403 10.28 -11.30 -5.91
CA ALA A 403 8.88 -10.88 -5.88
C ALA A 403 8.04 -12.03 -5.32
N ASN A 404 7.02 -11.69 -4.54
CA ASN A 404 6.07 -12.67 -4.02
C ASN A 404 4.67 -12.06 -4.02
N LEU A 405 3.72 -12.76 -4.62
CA LEU A 405 2.31 -12.43 -4.60
C LEU A 405 1.54 -13.69 -4.20
N THR A 406 0.81 -13.61 -3.08
CA THR A 406 -0.14 -14.65 -2.67
C THR A 406 -1.54 -14.05 -2.65
N SER A 407 -2.49 -14.69 -3.32
CA SER A 407 -3.88 -14.23 -3.40
C SER A 407 -4.83 -15.36 -3.73
N HIS A 408 -6.12 -15.14 -3.53
CA HIS A 408 -7.15 -16.01 -4.11
C HIS A 408 -7.33 -15.69 -5.60
N PRO A 409 -7.78 -16.67 -6.43
CA PRO A 409 -8.03 -16.42 -7.84
C PRO A 409 -8.97 -15.24 -8.10
N GLY A 410 -8.72 -14.50 -9.18
CA GLY A 410 -9.45 -13.30 -9.57
C GLY A 410 -9.24 -12.11 -8.64
N TRP A 411 -8.12 -12.05 -7.90
CA TRP A 411 -7.90 -11.15 -6.77
C TRP A 411 -8.93 -11.34 -5.64
N GLY A 412 -9.35 -12.59 -5.41
CA GLY A 412 -10.39 -12.96 -4.45
C GLY A 412 -11.83 -12.78 -4.93
N ARG A 413 -12.03 -12.41 -6.21
CA ARG A 413 -13.36 -12.30 -6.82
C ARG A 413 -13.83 -13.58 -7.49
N ASN A 414 -12.96 -14.58 -7.64
CA ASN A 414 -13.29 -15.85 -8.28
C ASN A 414 -12.89 -17.06 -7.40
N PRO A 415 -13.56 -17.26 -6.25
CA PRO A 415 -13.31 -18.43 -5.40
C PRO A 415 -13.38 -19.73 -6.22
N THR A 416 -12.45 -20.66 -5.98
CA THR A 416 -12.36 -21.90 -6.79
C THR A 416 -13.60 -22.77 -6.64
N SER A 417 -14.30 -22.71 -5.51
CA SER A 417 -15.58 -23.39 -5.30
C SER A 417 -16.70 -22.94 -6.24
N LEU A 418 -16.57 -21.75 -6.86
CA LEU A 418 -17.52 -21.22 -7.85
C LEU A 418 -17.14 -21.51 -9.30
N TRP A 419 -16.03 -22.24 -9.52
CA TRP A 419 -15.60 -22.55 -10.88
C TRP A 419 -16.56 -23.52 -11.56
N MET A 420 -16.89 -23.22 -12.82
CA MET A 420 -17.65 -24.12 -13.66
C MET A 420 -16.71 -25.20 -14.22
N PRO A 421 -17.03 -26.50 -14.09
CA PRO A 421 -16.20 -27.57 -14.64
C PRO A 421 -15.93 -27.37 -16.14
N GLY A 422 -14.64 -27.41 -16.52
CA GLY A 422 -14.16 -27.22 -17.88
C GLY A 422 -14.08 -25.76 -18.36
N ALA A 423 -14.48 -24.78 -17.55
CA ALA A 423 -14.36 -23.37 -17.90
C ALA A 423 -12.91 -22.86 -17.73
N ILE A 424 -12.45 -22.07 -18.69
CA ILE A 424 -11.09 -21.50 -18.66
C ILE A 424 -11.16 -20.08 -18.07
N TYR A 425 -10.44 -19.84 -16.99
CA TYR A 425 -10.34 -18.53 -16.35
C TYR A 425 -8.98 -17.92 -16.68
N ALA A 426 -8.99 -16.77 -17.36
CA ALA A 426 -7.78 -15.98 -17.62
C ALA A 426 -7.57 -15.01 -16.44
N ASP A 427 -6.69 -15.39 -15.52
CA ASP A 427 -6.49 -14.70 -14.25
C ASP A 427 -5.24 -13.83 -14.27
N ALA A 428 -5.42 -12.50 -14.23
CA ALA A 428 -4.36 -11.53 -14.50
C ALA A 428 -3.88 -10.82 -13.21
N TYR A 429 -2.56 -10.82 -13.04
CA TYR A 429 -1.84 -10.31 -11.87
C TYR A 429 -0.76 -9.30 -12.26
N GLN A 430 -0.42 -8.44 -11.31
CA GLN A 430 0.66 -7.46 -11.39
C GLN A 430 1.64 -7.77 -10.26
N VAL A 431 2.71 -8.50 -10.58
CA VAL A 431 3.66 -9.02 -9.59
C VAL A 431 4.80 -8.02 -9.44
N ARG A 432 4.88 -7.37 -8.28
CA ARG A 432 5.85 -6.29 -8.03
C ARG A 432 7.19 -6.84 -7.56
N ILE A 433 8.28 -6.31 -8.10
CA ILE A 433 9.64 -6.64 -7.70
C ILE A 433 10.02 -5.76 -6.50
N ASP A 434 10.20 -6.38 -5.33
CA ASP A 434 10.39 -5.65 -4.07
C ASP A 434 11.83 -5.67 -3.56
N LYS A 435 12.64 -6.64 -4.01
CA LYS A 435 14.05 -6.74 -3.60
C LYS A 435 14.99 -5.98 -4.56
N PRO A 436 16.01 -5.29 -4.02
CA PRO A 436 17.08 -4.75 -4.84
C PRO A 436 17.90 -5.89 -5.46
N ILE A 437 18.39 -5.67 -6.67
CA ILE A 437 19.26 -6.59 -7.40
C ILE A 437 20.68 -6.01 -7.43
N ALA A 438 21.69 -6.87 -7.40
CA ALA A 438 23.09 -6.48 -7.48
C ALA A 438 23.33 -5.65 -8.76
N PRO A 439 24.07 -4.53 -8.68
CA PRO A 439 24.24 -3.61 -9.81
C PRO A 439 25.11 -4.20 -10.94
N ASP A 440 25.77 -5.32 -10.67
CA ASP A 440 26.77 -5.92 -11.55
C ASP A 440 26.17 -6.50 -12.83
N ALA A 441 24.92 -6.96 -12.80
CA ALA A 441 24.24 -7.44 -13.99
C ALA A 441 22.72 -7.62 -13.81
N PRO A 442 21.95 -7.67 -14.92
CA PRO A 442 20.60 -8.21 -14.93
C PRO A 442 20.57 -9.68 -14.51
N LEU A 443 19.39 -10.16 -14.08
CA LEU A 443 19.16 -11.57 -13.76
C LEU A 443 17.95 -12.11 -14.51
N LEU A 444 17.91 -13.43 -14.70
CA LEU A 444 16.77 -14.14 -15.26
C LEU A 444 16.05 -14.87 -14.12
N ALA A 445 14.97 -14.26 -13.62
CA ALA A 445 14.21 -14.81 -12.51
C ALA A 445 13.27 -15.92 -13.00
N ARG A 446 13.23 -17.04 -12.28
CA ARG A 446 12.31 -18.14 -12.58
C ARG A 446 10.93 -17.83 -11.98
N VAL A 447 9.88 -18.01 -12.78
CA VAL A 447 8.50 -17.86 -12.34
C VAL A 447 8.03 -19.16 -11.70
N TYR A 448 7.87 -19.13 -10.39
CA TYR A 448 7.36 -20.22 -9.58
C TYR A 448 5.92 -19.94 -9.18
N THR A 449 4.98 -20.81 -9.57
CA THR A 449 3.55 -20.61 -9.26
C THR A 449 2.83 -21.92 -9.00
N GLY A 450 1.81 -21.84 -8.15
CA GLY A 450 0.95 -22.97 -7.83
C GLY A 450 -0.14 -22.57 -6.85
N PHE A 451 -0.83 -23.60 -6.33
CA PHE A 451 -1.87 -23.44 -5.33
C PHE A 451 -1.37 -23.85 -3.95
N ILE A 452 -1.99 -23.29 -2.92
CA ILE A 452 -1.73 -23.58 -1.51
C ILE A 452 -2.94 -24.33 -0.96
N THR A 453 -2.69 -25.35 -0.14
CA THR A 453 -3.78 -26.10 0.50
C THR A 453 -4.62 -25.20 1.41
N PRO A 454 -5.96 -25.30 1.37
CA PRO A 454 -6.84 -24.53 2.23
C PRO A 454 -6.68 -25.00 3.68
N ASN A 455 -6.64 -24.03 4.60
CA ASN A 455 -6.63 -24.24 6.05
C ASN A 455 -5.39 -24.97 6.61
N PRO A 456 -4.18 -24.38 6.51
CA PRO A 456 -3.09 -24.82 7.35
C PRO A 456 -3.47 -24.50 8.81
N THR A 457 -3.35 -25.46 9.71
CA THR A 457 -3.68 -25.29 11.14
C THR A 457 -2.85 -24.18 11.83
N ASP A 458 -1.83 -23.66 11.14
CA ASP A 458 -1.08 -22.43 11.43
C ASP A 458 -0.98 -21.59 10.14
N GLU A 459 -1.15 -20.25 10.22
CA GLU A 459 -0.89 -19.34 9.08
C GLU A 459 0.56 -19.46 8.54
N ASP A 460 1.48 -19.98 9.36
CA ASP A 460 2.88 -20.24 9.01
C ASP A 460 3.10 -21.57 8.25
N ASP A 461 2.09 -22.45 8.10
CA ASP A 461 2.21 -23.76 7.42
C ASP A 461 1.54 -23.79 6.03
N LEU A 462 1.62 -22.68 5.28
CA LEU A 462 1.15 -22.58 3.89
C LEU A 462 2.01 -23.46 2.96
N ARG A 463 1.60 -24.71 2.74
CA ARG A 463 2.31 -25.64 1.87
C ARG A 463 1.79 -25.59 0.42
N PRO A 464 2.68 -25.44 -0.57
CA PRO A 464 2.31 -25.62 -1.98
C PRO A 464 1.73 -27.02 -2.23
N MET A 465 0.67 -27.08 -3.03
CA MET A 465 0.13 -28.33 -3.53
C MET A 465 1.13 -29.01 -4.47
N MET A 466 1.11 -30.34 -4.47
CA MET A 466 1.90 -31.16 -5.38
C MET A 466 1.50 -30.84 -6.83
N ALA A 467 2.48 -30.58 -7.68
CA ALA A 467 2.30 -30.28 -9.10
C ALA A 467 2.79 -31.44 -9.97
N ARG A 468 2.05 -31.74 -11.04
CA ARG A 468 2.40 -32.77 -12.02
C ARG A 468 2.38 -32.22 -13.44
N ASN A 469 3.31 -32.65 -14.28
CA ASN A 469 3.33 -32.32 -15.70
C ASN A 469 2.24 -33.11 -16.47
N ALA A 470 2.10 -32.85 -17.77
CA ALA A 470 1.17 -33.58 -18.65
C ALA A 470 1.45 -35.10 -18.75
N ALA A 471 2.68 -35.55 -18.47
CA ALA A 471 3.04 -36.97 -18.43
C ALA A 471 2.68 -37.64 -17.09
N GLY A 472 2.29 -36.86 -16.07
CA GLY A 472 1.95 -37.32 -14.73
C GLY A 472 3.12 -37.35 -13.74
N ASP A 473 4.33 -36.92 -14.15
CA ASP A 473 5.49 -36.84 -13.27
C ASP A 473 5.37 -35.67 -12.30
N GLU A 474 5.80 -35.85 -11.06
CA GLU A 474 5.86 -34.78 -10.08
C GLU A 474 6.97 -33.78 -10.43
N ILE A 475 6.64 -32.49 -10.42
CA ILE A 475 7.54 -31.41 -10.81
C ILE A 475 7.53 -30.28 -9.78
N THR A 476 8.62 -29.54 -9.70
CA THR A 476 8.59 -28.19 -9.14
C THR A 476 8.18 -27.21 -10.27
N PRO A 477 7.07 -26.47 -10.14
CA PRO A 477 6.50 -25.68 -11.23
C PRO A 477 7.28 -24.37 -11.48
N TYR A 478 8.50 -24.48 -12.00
CA TYR A 478 9.24 -23.37 -12.61
C TYR A 478 8.81 -23.24 -14.08
N LEU A 479 7.82 -22.39 -14.34
CA LEU A 479 7.04 -22.45 -15.57
C LEU A 479 7.43 -21.43 -16.64
N ALA A 480 8.09 -20.34 -16.24
CA ALA A 480 8.57 -19.30 -17.15
C ALA A 480 9.79 -18.59 -16.54
N SER A 481 10.32 -17.61 -17.27
CA SER A 481 11.41 -16.76 -16.80
C SER A 481 11.16 -15.28 -17.13
N VAL A 482 11.65 -14.38 -16.29
CA VAL A 482 11.54 -12.92 -16.43
C VAL A 482 12.91 -12.29 -16.30
N ALA A 483 13.32 -11.49 -17.28
CA ALA A 483 14.52 -10.68 -17.16
C ALA A 483 14.26 -9.49 -16.23
N ILE A 484 15.11 -9.32 -15.22
CA ILE A 484 15.03 -8.23 -14.25
C ILE A 484 16.36 -7.49 -14.21
N ARG A 485 16.33 -6.19 -14.49
CA ARG A 485 17.50 -5.31 -14.46
C ARG A 485 17.78 -4.80 -13.04
N PRO A 486 19.01 -4.40 -12.74
CA PRO A 486 19.31 -3.71 -11.49
C PRO A 486 18.71 -2.28 -11.46
N TRP A 487 18.55 -1.71 -10.26
CA TRP A 487 18.07 -0.33 -10.08
C TRP A 487 19.05 0.71 -10.66
N ARG A 488 20.34 0.37 -10.73
CA ARG A 488 21.41 1.18 -11.30
C ARG A 488 22.42 0.26 -11.98
N GLY A 489 23.08 0.76 -13.03
CA GLY A 489 24.23 0.08 -13.63
C GLY A 489 25.44 0.00 -12.68
N PRO A 490 26.48 -0.75 -13.07
CA PRO A 490 27.72 -0.87 -12.31
C PRO A 490 28.42 0.48 -12.14
N ASP A 491 29.02 0.69 -10.98
CA ASP A 491 29.85 1.86 -10.71
C ASP A 491 31.27 1.60 -11.25
N LEU A 492 31.56 2.10 -12.45
CA LEU A 492 32.86 1.91 -13.10
C LEU A 492 34.02 2.48 -12.27
N ALA A 493 33.80 3.56 -11.52
CA ALA A 493 34.84 4.16 -10.68
C ALA A 493 35.15 3.25 -9.48
N ALA A 494 34.12 2.62 -8.90
CA ALA A 494 34.31 1.62 -7.85
C ALA A 494 35.05 0.38 -8.37
N LEU A 495 34.64 -0.16 -9.53
CA LEU A 495 35.29 -1.31 -10.17
C LEU A 495 36.76 -1.02 -10.51
N ARG A 496 37.05 0.17 -11.04
CA ARG A 496 38.42 0.64 -11.27
C ARG A 496 39.23 0.66 -9.98
N GLY A 497 38.68 1.21 -8.91
CA GLY A 497 39.34 1.25 -7.61
C GLY A 497 39.59 -0.14 -7.01
N GLU A 498 38.71 -1.11 -7.25
CA GLU A 498 38.90 -2.52 -6.87
C GLU A 498 40.01 -3.17 -7.69
N ALA A 499 40.00 -2.99 -9.01
CA ALA A 499 41.02 -3.51 -9.92
C ALA A 499 42.42 -2.95 -9.59
N GLU A 500 42.55 -1.64 -9.38
CA GLU A 500 43.82 -0.99 -9.03
C GLU A 500 44.36 -1.51 -7.69
N LYS A 501 43.50 -1.73 -6.68
CA LYS A 501 43.89 -2.34 -5.40
C LYS A 501 44.35 -3.79 -5.56
N ALA A 502 43.76 -4.53 -6.49
CA ALA A 502 44.17 -5.89 -6.83
C ALA A 502 45.43 -5.94 -7.72
N GLY A 503 46.01 -4.79 -8.08
CA GLY A 503 47.17 -4.71 -8.97
C GLY A 503 46.84 -5.00 -10.44
N GLN A 504 45.56 -4.95 -10.82
CA GLN A 504 45.11 -5.10 -12.20
C GLN A 504 45.23 -3.78 -12.96
N LEU A 505 45.54 -3.88 -14.26
CA LEU A 505 45.42 -2.77 -15.19
C LEU A 505 43.95 -2.62 -15.59
N TRP A 506 43.35 -1.48 -15.27
CA TRP A 506 42.02 -1.10 -15.74
C TRP A 506 42.14 -0.27 -17.02
N LEU A 507 41.41 -0.67 -18.07
CA LEU A 507 41.32 0.10 -19.31
C LEU A 507 39.84 0.30 -19.68
N GLU A 508 39.44 1.57 -19.83
CA GLU A 508 38.16 1.93 -20.42
C GLU A 508 38.28 1.93 -21.95
N THR A 509 37.26 1.40 -22.61
CA THR A 509 37.22 1.18 -24.05
C THR A 509 35.79 1.39 -24.59
N GLN A 510 35.63 1.34 -25.91
CA GLN A 510 34.36 1.31 -26.63
C GLN A 510 34.51 0.36 -27.83
N VAL A 511 34.95 -0.89 -27.58
CA VAL A 511 35.10 -1.89 -28.64
C VAL A 511 33.75 -2.52 -28.92
N GLN A 512 33.34 -2.50 -30.17
CA GLN A 512 32.10 -3.10 -30.65
C GLN A 512 32.35 -4.57 -31.03
N PHE A 513 31.49 -5.46 -30.52
CA PHE A 513 31.41 -6.88 -30.86
C PHE A 513 30.07 -7.12 -31.58
N GLY A 514 30.13 -7.45 -32.87
CA GLY A 514 28.94 -7.58 -33.72
C GLY A 514 28.10 -6.29 -33.73
N GLU A 515 26.77 -6.39 -33.79
CA GLU A 515 25.90 -5.21 -33.90
C GLU A 515 25.38 -4.67 -32.56
N ALA A 516 25.38 -5.48 -31.49
CA ALA A 516 24.60 -5.21 -30.28
C ALA A 516 25.40 -5.21 -28.96
N ILE A 517 26.70 -5.50 -28.97
CA ILE A 517 27.51 -5.65 -27.75
C ILE A 517 28.72 -4.73 -27.80
N VAL A 518 28.94 -3.96 -26.74
CA VAL A 518 30.12 -3.10 -26.57
C VAL A 518 30.88 -3.51 -25.32
N LEU A 519 32.19 -3.66 -25.43
CA LEU A 519 33.08 -3.73 -24.27
C LEU A 519 33.41 -2.29 -23.83
N LYS A 520 32.93 -1.89 -22.65
CA LYS A 520 33.14 -0.55 -22.05
C LYS A 520 34.42 -0.48 -21.23
N ALA A 521 34.82 -1.57 -20.61
CA ALA A 521 36.07 -1.63 -19.85
C ALA A 521 36.51 -3.08 -19.63
N PHE A 522 37.79 -3.26 -19.31
CA PHE A 522 38.28 -4.52 -18.76
C PHE A 522 39.37 -4.29 -17.71
N ALA A 523 39.57 -5.29 -16.85
CA ALA A 523 40.65 -5.38 -15.89
C ALA A 523 41.47 -6.65 -16.11
N LEU A 524 42.78 -6.51 -16.25
CA LEU A 524 43.71 -7.62 -16.46
C LEU A 524 44.96 -7.45 -15.59
N SER A 525 45.39 -8.51 -14.90
CA SER A 525 46.66 -8.47 -14.14
C SER A 525 47.86 -8.49 -15.11
N PRO A 526 48.71 -7.46 -15.14
CA PRO A 526 49.85 -7.41 -16.06
C PRO A 526 51.01 -8.32 -15.63
N GLN A 527 51.02 -8.76 -14.36
CA GLN A 527 52.05 -9.62 -13.78
C GLN A 527 51.43 -10.66 -12.86
N MET A 528 51.91 -11.90 -12.95
CA MET A 528 51.53 -13.01 -12.07
C MET A 528 52.78 -13.72 -11.56
N ALA A 529 52.73 -14.22 -10.33
CA ALA A 529 53.78 -15.09 -9.81
C ALA A 529 53.71 -16.47 -10.49
N ARG A 530 54.86 -17.11 -10.71
CA ARG A 530 54.91 -18.51 -11.15
C ARG A 530 54.16 -19.42 -10.17
N GLY A 531 53.39 -20.36 -10.73
CA GLY A 531 52.56 -21.28 -9.96
C GLY A 531 51.28 -20.66 -9.40
N ALA A 532 50.94 -19.41 -9.77
CA ALA A 532 49.62 -18.86 -9.48
C ALA A 532 48.53 -19.71 -10.16
N PRO A 533 47.47 -20.11 -9.44
CA PRO A 533 46.50 -21.07 -9.97
C PRO A 533 45.54 -20.46 -11.00
N THR A 534 45.27 -19.15 -10.91
CA THR A 534 44.31 -18.48 -11.78
C THR A 534 44.73 -17.03 -12.07
N LEU A 535 44.35 -16.54 -13.24
CA LEU A 535 44.42 -15.14 -13.66
C LEU A 535 43.02 -14.53 -13.60
N PRO A 536 42.76 -13.55 -12.71
CA PRO A 536 41.46 -12.87 -12.66
C PRO A 536 41.32 -11.91 -13.86
N VAL A 537 40.19 -12.00 -14.55
CA VAL A 537 39.81 -11.13 -15.67
C VAL A 537 38.43 -10.56 -15.39
N THR A 538 38.26 -9.24 -15.47
CA THR A 538 36.95 -8.59 -15.37
C THR A 538 36.64 -7.89 -16.68
N LEU A 539 35.47 -8.14 -17.24
CA LEU A 539 34.99 -7.53 -18.49
C LEU A 539 33.69 -6.78 -18.19
N VAL A 540 33.58 -5.54 -18.65
CA VAL A 540 32.37 -4.73 -18.51
C VAL A 540 31.78 -4.53 -19.90
N TRP A 541 30.63 -5.16 -20.11
CA TRP A 541 29.88 -5.11 -21.36
C TRP A 541 28.71 -4.14 -21.25
N ALA A 542 28.28 -3.62 -22.38
CA ALA A 542 27.00 -2.95 -22.53
C ALA A 542 26.28 -3.40 -23.79
N ALA A 543 24.98 -3.60 -23.66
CA ALA A 543 24.11 -3.91 -24.79
C ALA A 543 23.63 -2.62 -25.46
N THR A 544 23.84 -2.51 -26.77
CA THR A 544 23.34 -1.40 -27.61
C THR A 544 22.05 -1.76 -28.35
N GLY A 545 21.69 -3.05 -28.35
CA GLY A 545 20.45 -3.63 -28.87
C GLY A 545 20.23 -5.03 -28.29
N GLN A 546 19.29 -5.80 -28.83
CA GLN A 546 19.12 -7.20 -28.46
C GLN A 546 20.02 -8.09 -29.33
N PRO A 547 20.99 -8.81 -28.78
CA PRO A 547 21.80 -9.76 -29.55
C PRO A 547 20.94 -10.86 -30.18
N SER A 548 21.22 -11.24 -31.43
CA SER A 548 20.38 -12.17 -32.20
C SER A 548 20.54 -13.64 -31.80
N ALA A 549 21.60 -13.96 -31.06
CA ALA A 549 21.91 -15.31 -30.61
C ALA A 549 22.57 -15.27 -29.22
N ASP A 550 22.74 -16.47 -28.66
CA ASP A 550 23.57 -16.66 -27.48
C ASP A 550 25.03 -16.77 -27.88
N TYR A 551 25.88 -16.04 -27.16
CA TYR A 551 27.30 -15.90 -27.44
C TYR A 551 28.14 -16.35 -26.26
N THR A 552 29.25 -16.99 -26.58
CA THR A 552 30.30 -17.37 -25.64
C THR A 552 31.44 -16.37 -25.75
N ALA A 553 31.85 -15.77 -24.64
CA ALA A 553 33.07 -14.97 -24.56
C ALA A 553 34.24 -15.87 -24.20
N TYR A 554 35.41 -15.59 -24.77
CA TYR A 554 36.62 -16.32 -24.45
C TYR A 554 37.80 -15.38 -24.24
N VAL A 555 38.70 -15.78 -23.35
CA VAL A 555 40.00 -15.14 -23.19
C VAL A 555 41.07 -16.20 -23.28
N HIS A 556 41.97 -16.05 -24.26
CA HIS A 556 43.07 -16.98 -24.52
C HIS A 556 44.41 -16.30 -24.24
N LEU A 557 45.30 -17.01 -23.54
CA LEU A 557 46.69 -16.62 -23.35
C LEU A 557 47.54 -17.34 -24.39
N LEU A 558 48.23 -16.57 -25.24
CA LEU A 558 49.12 -17.08 -26.27
C LEU A 558 50.58 -16.85 -25.90
N ASN A 559 51.46 -17.80 -26.21
CA ASN A 559 52.92 -17.65 -26.09
C ASN A 559 53.50 -16.83 -27.27
N ALA A 560 54.83 -16.68 -27.31
CA ALA A 560 55.51 -15.94 -28.38
C ALA A 560 55.37 -16.59 -29.77
N ASP A 561 55.10 -17.89 -29.82
CA ASP A 561 54.88 -18.67 -31.05
C ASP A 561 53.41 -18.64 -31.51
N GLY A 562 52.53 -17.94 -30.76
CA GLY A 562 51.10 -17.85 -31.04
C GLY A 562 50.28 -19.05 -30.56
N GLU A 563 50.88 -19.99 -29.82
CA GLU A 563 50.18 -21.15 -29.29
C GLU A 563 49.42 -20.79 -28.00
N GLN A 564 48.19 -21.29 -27.90
CA GLN A 564 47.37 -21.13 -26.70
C GLN A 564 47.91 -21.98 -25.55
N VAL A 565 48.33 -21.32 -24.47
CA VAL A 565 48.85 -21.98 -23.27
C VAL A 565 47.81 -22.08 -22.15
N ALA A 566 46.81 -21.21 -22.15
CA ALA A 566 45.70 -21.22 -21.21
C ALA A 566 44.51 -20.42 -21.78
N GLY A 567 43.32 -20.65 -21.26
CA GLY A 567 42.15 -19.86 -21.65
C GLY A 567 40.86 -20.37 -21.03
N PHE A 568 39.77 -19.66 -21.27
CA PHE A 568 38.42 -20.11 -20.99
C PHE A 568 37.47 -19.67 -22.10
N ASP A 569 36.39 -20.44 -22.26
CA ASP A 569 35.29 -20.16 -23.18
C ASP A 569 34.00 -20.32 -22.36
N GLN A 570 33.36 -19.20 -22.00
CA GLN A 570 32.20 -19.18 -21.10
C GLN A 570 31.17 -18.12 -21.52
N PRO A 571 29.86 -18.35 -21.28
CA PRO A 571 28.87 -17.29 -21.41
C PRO A 571 29.24 -16.08 -20.55
N PRO A 572 29.11 -14.83 -21.05
CA PRO A 572 29.43 -13.62 -20.30
C PRO A 572 28.81 -13.57 -18.90
N LEU A 573 27.62 -14.13 -18.72
CA LEU A 573 26.90 -14.09 -17.45
C LEU A 573 26.20 -15.41 -17.11
N GLY A 574 26.93 -16.53 -17.17
CA GLY A 574 26.44 -17.83 -16.68
C GLY A 574 25.05 -18.21 -17.22
N GLN A 575 24.03 -18.18 -16.35
CA GLN A 575 22.63 -18.54 -16.67
C GLN A 575 21.80 -17.40 -17.29
N PHE A 576 22.37 -16.21 -17.53
CA PHE A 576 21.72 -15.10 -18.22
C PHE A 576 22.25 -15.01 -19.67
N PRO A 577 21.53 -15.58 -20.65
CA PRO A 577 22.02 -15.69 -22.02
C PRO A 577 22.11 -14.32 -22.71
N THR A 578 23.03 -14.16 -23.67
CA THR A 578 23.20 -12.86 -24.35
C THR A 578 22.00 -12.47 -25.19
N SER A 579 21.18 -13.43 -25.66
CA SER A 579 19.92 -13.14 -26.35
C SER A 579 18.89 -12.40 -25.49
N TYR A 580 19.04 -12.38 -24.16
CA TYR A 580 18.20 -11.62 -23.24
C TYR A 580 18.71 -10.20 -22.96
N TRP A 581 19.93 -9.88 -23.38
CA TRP A 581 20.50 -8.55 -23.20
C TRP A 581 19.72 -7.55 -24.06
N GLN A 582 19.45 -6.36 -23.55
CA GLN A 582 18.93 -5.26 -24.38
C GLN A 582 19.49 -3.92 -23.90
N ALA A 583 19.39 -2.89 -24.73
CA ALA A 583 19.79 -1.55 -24.29
C ALA A 583 18.87 -1.02 -23.17
N PRO A 584 19.40 -0.43 -22.08
CA PRO A 584 20.80 -0.09 -21.82
C PRO A 584 21.47 -1.00 -20.77
N ASP A 585 21.33 -2.33 -20.87
CA ASP A 585 21.94 -3.28 -19.93
C ASP A 585 23.47 -3.12 -19.89
N GLU A 586 24.01 -3.13 -18.68
CA GLU A 586 25.46 -3.16 -18.42
C GLU A 586 25.77 -4.41 -17.58
N ILE A 587 26.77 -5.18 -18.00
CA ILE A 587 27.08 -6.50 -17.46
C ILE A 587 28.55 -6.56 -17.06
N VAL A 588 28.81 -6.89 -15.80
CA VAL A 588 30.15 -7.12 -15.26
C VAL A 588 30.39 -8.63 -15.20
N SER A 589 31.20 -9.14 -16.11
CA SER A 589 31.65 -10.52 -16.12
C SER A 589 32.96 -10.64 -15.36
N ARG A 590 33.02 -11.55 -14.38
CA ARG A 590 34.27 -11.85 -13.64
C ARG A 590 34.66 -13.30 -13.89
N PHE A 591 35.80 -13.49 -14.53
CA PHE A 591 36.34 -14.78 -14.90
C PHE A 591 37.62 -15.09 -14.14
N MET A 592 37.82 -16.37 -13.84
CA MET A 592 39.04 -16.90 -13.24
C MET A 592 39.68 -17.84 -14.25
N LEU A 593 40.64 -17.34 -15.03
CA LEU A 593 41.31 -18.12 -16.07
C LEU A 593 42.30 -19.09 -15.42
N PRO A 594 42.12 -20.41 -15.51
CA PRO A 594 43.02 -21.38 -14.88
C PRO A 594 44.39 -21.36 -15.58
N LEU A 595 45.46 -21.24 -14.81
CA LEU A 595 46.83 -21.27 -15.32
C LEU A 595 47.47 -22.64 -15.06
N PRO A 596 48.18 -23.23 -16.02
CA PRO A 596 48.96 -24.45 -15.78
C PRO A 596 49.98 -24.24 -14.65
N PRO A 597 50.12 -25.19 -13.70
CA PRO A 597 51.03 -25.05 -12.56
C PRO A 597 52.50 -24.98 -12.98
N ASP A 598 52.83 -25.55 -14.14
CA ASP A 598 54.15 -25.62 -14.76
C ASP A 598 54.38 -24.53 -15.82
N LEU A 599 53.46 -23.56 -15.95
CA LEU A 599 53.58 -22.46 -16.92
C LEU A 599 54.94 -21.74 -16.75
N PRO A 600 55.79 -21.74 -17.80
CA PRO A 600 57.11 -21.14 -17.71
C PRO A 600 57.06 -19.62 -17.45
N PRO A 601 58.10 -19.04 -16.81
CA PRO A 601 58.27 -17.59 -16.80
C PRO A 601 58.38 -17.04 -18.22
N GLY A 602 57.66 -15.96 -18.51
CA GLY A 602 57.56 -15.46 -19.87
C GLY A 602 56.53 -14.35 -20.02
N ARG A 603 56.45 -13.80 -21.23
CA ARG A 603 55.44 -12.79 -21.62
C ARG A 603 54.42 -13.46 -22.53
N TYR A 604 53.16 -13.39 -22.14
CA TYR A 604 52.03 -14.00 -22.85
C TYR A 604 51.06 -12.91 -23.29
N ALA A 605 50.47 -13.05 -24.49
CA ALA A 605 49.47 -12.11 -25.00
C ALA A 605 48.07 -12.61 -24.64
N ALA A 606 47.21 -11.73 -24.10
CA ALA A 606 45.84 -12.05 -23.74
C ALA A 606 44.86 -11.52 -24.81
N TRP A 607 44.17 -12.43 -25.48
CA TRP A 607 43.23 -12.14 -26.56
C TRP A 607 41.79 -12.41 -26.11
N LEU A 608 40.88 -11.50 -26.42
CA LEU A 608 39.46 -11.57 -26.11
C LEU A 608 38.63 -11.66 -27.39
N GLY A 609 37.70 -12.60 -27.45
CA GLY A 609 36.74 -12.71 -28.55
C GLY A 609 35.37 -13.17 -28.07
N MET A 610 34.40 -13.16 -28.99
CA MET A 610 33.09 -13.77 -28.82
C MET A 610 32.73 -14.62 -30.04
N TYR A 611 32.00 -15.71 -29.82
CA TYR A 611 31.49 -16.55 -30.90
C TYR A 611 30.06 -17.03 -30.59
N GLU A 612 29.31 -17.40 -31.62
CA GLU A 612 27.96 -17.95 -31.48
C GLU A 612 27.99 -19.30 -30.76
N SER A 613 27.36 -19.39 -29.58
CA SER A 613 27.43 -20.59 -28.74
C SER A 613 26.95 -21.85 -29.47
N ALA A 614 25.93 -21.73 -30.32
CA ALA A 614 25.40 -22.85 -31.12
C ALA A 614 26.38 -23.35 -32.19
N SER A 615 27.29 -22.49 -32.67
CA SER A 615 28.25 -22.82 -33.72
C SER A 615 29.50 -23.54 -33.19
N GLN A 616 29.62 -23.68 -31.86
CA GLN A 616 30.79 -24.27 -31.20
C GLN A 616 32.13 -23.64 -31.64
N GLY A 617 32.17 -22.32 -31.77
CA GLY A 617 33.40 -21.57 -32.09
C GLY A 617 33.64 -21.30 -33.58
N SER A 618 32.83 -21.90 -34.48
CA SER A 618 33.00 -21.71 -35.93
C SER A 618 32.58 -20.34 -36.47
N VAL A 619 31.68 -19.63 -35.78
CA VAL A 619 31.15 -18.32 -36.19
C VAL A 619 31.55 -17.29 -35.13
N ARG A 620 32.61 -16.53 -35.42
CA ARG A 620 33.12 -15.46 -34.55
C ARG A 620 32.37 -14.15 -34.78
N LEU A 621 32.27 -13.33 -33.73
CA LEU A 621 31.70 -12.00 -33.82
C LEU A 621 32.77 -11.02 -34.31
N PRO A 622 32.50 -10.25 -35.38
CA PRO A 622 33.40 -9.19 -35.81
C PRO A 622 33.69 -8.20 -34.68
N VAL A 623 34.95 -7.76 -34.58
CA VAL A 623 35.40 -6.83 -33.55
C VAL A 623 35.86 -5.52 -34.19
N GLU A 624 35.27 -4.41 -33.79
CA GLU A 624 35.66 -3.07 -34.23
C GLU A 624 36.13 -2.24 -33.03
N ALA A 625 37.39 -1.79 -33.07
CA ALA A 625 38.01 -1.04 -31.97
C ALA A 625 38.40 0.38 -32.37
N ALA A 626 38.49 1.27 -31.38
CA ALA A 626 39.01 2.63 -31.55
C ALA A 626 40.54 2.64 -31.80
N ALA A 627 41.05 3.75 -32.35
CA ALA A 627 42.47 3.92 -32.64
C ALA A 627 43.35 3.68 -31.40
N GLY A 628 44.33 2.76 -31.52
CA GLY A 628 45.28 2.43 -30.46
C GLY A 628 45.08 1.05 -29.82
N MET A 629 44.04 0.30 -30.20
CA MET A 629 43.83 -1.09 -29.80
C MET A 629 44.04 -2.04 -30.98
N GLU A 630 44.71 -3.16 -30.73
CA GLU A 630 45.05 -4.14 -31.75
C GLU A 630 43.93 -5.18 -31.87
N VAL A 631 43.41 -5.33 -33.09
CA VAL A 631 42.39 -6.33 -33.45
C VAL A 631 42.90 -7.17 -34.61
N THR A 632 42.87 -8.48 -34.46
CA THR A 632 43.26 -9.44 -35.51
C THR A 632 42.37 -10.67 -35.42
N ASN A 633 41.91 -11.20 -36.57
CA ASN A 633 41.06 -12.39 -36.65
C ASN A 633 39.82 -12.33 -35.74
N ASP A 634 39.18 -11.16 -35.68
CA ASP A 634 38.01 -10.88 -34.83
C ASP A 634 38.27 -11.08 -33.33
N GLU A 635 39.50 -10.81 -32.88
CA GLU A 635 39.92 -10.85 -31.48
C GLU A 635 40.58 -9.52 -31.09
N LEU A 636 40.30 -9.06 -29.88
CA LEU A 636 40.91 -7.89 -29.27
C LEU A 636 42.11 -8.29 -28.41
N LEU A 637 43.28 -7.66 -28.63
CA LEU A 637 44.41 -7.77 -27.72
C LEU A 637 44.13 -6.93 -26.45
N MET A 638 43.91 -7.60 -25.32
CA MET A 638 43.71 -6.92 -24.03
C MET A 638 45.03 -6.42 -23.43
N GLY A 639 46.15 -7.07 -23.77
CA GLY A 639 47.47 -6.71 -23.28
C GLY A 639 48.37 -7.92 -23.07
N HIS A 640 49.48 -7.72 -22.35
CA HIS A 640 50.42 -8.79 -22.04
C HIS A 640 50.47 -9.09 -20.55
N VAL A 641 50.55 -10.37 -20.21
CA VAL A 641 50.71 -10.89 -18.86
C VAL A 641 52.12 -11.46 -18.72
N VAL A 642 52.87 -11.00 -17.74
CA VAL A 642 54.21 -11.52 -17.43
C VAL A 642 54.13 -12.51 -16.27
N ILE A 643 54.53 -13.75 -16.50
CA ILE A 643 54.72 -14.77 -15.47
C ILE A 643 56.17 -14.65 -14.94
N LYS A 644 56.33 -14.41 -13.64
CA LYS A 644 57.64 -14.25 -12.98
C LYS A 644 58.11 -15.51 -12.26
#